data_AF-A0A944NAA3-F1
#
_entry.id   AF-A0A944NAA3-F1
#
_cell.length_a   1.000
_cell.length_b   1.000
_cell.length_c   1.000
_cell.angle_alpha   90.00
_cell.angle_beta   90.00
_cell.angle_gamma   90.00
#
_symmetry.space_group_name_H-M   'P 1'
#
loop_
_entity.id
_entity.type
_entity.pdbx_description
1 polymer ?
#
loop_
_entity_poly.entity_id
_entity_poly.type
_entity_poly.pdbx_seq_one_letter_code
_entity_poly.pdbx_strand_id
1 'polypeptide(L)'
;MSREFRFHHLFLLLMLFALLASCVQQAGGRRDTIDGAVATDDSAGSSGPVPGQAANADSSTDTTTSTELRGEPLLRHMVDPFVGTYKTKLTIPKNYAGYFYLSGLNIASLSDRIVSVRFNFGRDLEPVVVPATIGRGKGITPQTDIRVLILDLRNKPFQDIRLLYDLYDYGDYDSNNDGSEELVPTSDPRSSSLYCRGLKLEHDHTFVGSNNNPSCDSAGERCLYSYAKIQDSGLYEATSSLAMIPSEPQIDLAGDGYTVDSNSNQLLKCLPDSNSATTLSATLNTTTITSASGLVDYQETVTLGGNTYNYYGPFRTINESGWEVSSGALFSDISNTVVATSGASGLFQLALSNAPANTSTSPVASARAGYKSFLFPRVGKMELRSGIDHFSSTSHSGTRTKQNLLAGGETGYMDGCNIRTTNYDTYTGEGISSCNVSATIDIITTNSSGKIEVLTTSNEVKLQLIRPSDEDYLGRETLYTSMKSCSTSNSCASSECCYNDRCWSKELVTQCLEDANVSGYLSTGESCSSDYECASLCCNPSSGSCAIHVDNQNDRVLCSKSPGQSCVSSEWCREENIPLCLIVKTGMDASGQVTCSLRCYNKPTFGICRSGTCVPPTPNDVPSFDPANPDCTSAQDPPSF
;
A
#
# COMPACT_ATOMS: atom_id res chain seq x y z
N MET A 1 6.88 22.51 -57.38
CA MET A 1 7.65 21.25 -57.54
C MET A 1 8.19 20.67 -56.21
N SER A 2 7.62 21.01 -55.03
CA SER A 2 8.10 20.47 -53.73
C SER A 2 7.03 19.76 -52.87
N ARG A 3 5.79 19.66 -53.38
CA ARG A 3 4.67 19.02 -52.66
C ARG A 3 4.51 17.53 -52.99
N GLU A 4 4.72 17.14 -54.25
CA GLU A 4 4.62 15.73 -54.66
C GLU A 4 5.81 14.88 -54.19
N PHE A 5 7.00 15.49 -54.07
CA PHE A 5 8.20 14.79 -53.58
C PHE A 5 8.10 14.39 -52.10
N ARG A 6 7.38 15.17 -51.29
CA ARG A 6 7.16 14.88 -49.87
C ARG A 6 6.11 13.79 -49.64
N PHE A 7 5.10 13.71 -50.53
CA PHE A 7 4.06 12.68 -50.43
C PHE A 7 4.60 11.31 -50.82
N HIS A 8 5.48 11.24 -51.82
CA HIS A 8 6.09 9.98 -52.25
C HIS A 8 7.02 9.39 -51.19
N HIS A 9 7.80 10.22 -50.49
CA HIS A 9 8.66 9.75 -49.40
C HIS A 9 7.90 9.34 -48.14
N LEU A 10 6.80 10.01 -47.80
CA LEU A 10 5.96 9.62 -46.67
C LEU A 10 5.25 8.28 -46.93
N PHE A 11 4.80 8.05 -48.18
CA PHE A 11 4.17 6.79 -48.58
C PHE A 11 5.17 5.62 -48.62
N LEU A 12 6.41 5.89 -49.06
CA LEU A 12 7.49 4.89 -49.06
C LEU A 12 7.90 4.52 -47.62
N LEU A 13 7.90 5.49 -46.70
CA LEU A 13 8.19 5.24 -45.28
C LEU A 13 7.08 4.40 -44.61
N LEU A 14 5.82 4.66 -44.95
CA LEU A 14 4.67 3.91 -44.41
C LEU A 14 4.65 2.44 -44.89
N MET A 15 5.02 2.20 -46.16
CA MET A 15 5.17 0.85 -46.71
C MET A 15 6.37 0.10 -46.11
N LEU A 16 7.45 0.81 -45.76
CA LEU A 16 8.62 0.20 -45.10
C LEU A 16 8.29 -0.25 -43.66
N PHE A 17 7.44 0.49 -42.95
CA PHE A 17 6.96 0.10 -41.61
C PHE A 17 5.98 -1.08 -41.64
N ALA A 18 5.14 -1.19 -42.68
CA ALA A 18 4.21 -2.32 -42.83
C ALA A 18 4.91 -3.66 -43.12
N LEU A 19 6.09 -3.64 -43.75
CA LEU A 19 6.88 -4.84 -44.05
C LEU A 19 7.70 -5.36 -42.86
N LEU A 20 7.87 -4.58 -41.79
CA LEU A 20 8.59 -4.98 -40.57
C LEU A 20 7.69 -5.63 -39.51
N ALA A 21 6.37 -5.66 -39.71
CA ALA A 21 5.41 -6.29 -38.80
C ALA A 21 5.09 -7.75 -39.14
N SER A 22 5.71 -8.34 -40.18
CA SER A 22 5.42 -9.69 -40.66
C SER A 22 6.52 -10.69 -40.30
N CYS A 23 6.84 -10.84 -39.03
CA CYS A 23 7.61 -11.97 -38.48
C CYS A 23 7.26 -12.17 -37.00
N VAL A 24 6.09 -12.74 -36.71
CA VAL A 24 5.85 -13.45 -35.45
C VAL A 24 5.39 -14.85 -35.80
N GLN A 25 6.17 -15.82 -35.35
CA GLN A 25 6.07 -17.24 -35.64
C GLN A 25 4.82 -17.85 -35.00
N GLN A 26 4.09 -18.61 -35.81
CA GLN A 26 2.99 -19.47 -35.43
C GLN A 26 3.56 -20.81 -34.93
N ALA A 27 3.32 -21.15 -33.67
CA ALA A 27 3.40 -22.52 -33.17
C ALA A 27 1.96 -22.87 -32.72
N GLY A 28 1.25 -23.83 -33.32
CA GLY A 28 1.68 -25.19 -33.62
C GLY A 28 0.91 -26.11 -32.67
N GLY A 29 -0.42 -26.11 -32.78
CA GLY A 29 -1.30 -26.93 -31.93
C GLY A 29 -1.12 -28.41 -32.25
N ARG A 30 -0.71 -29.19 -31.25
CA ARG A 30 -0.73 -30.66 -31.32
C ARG A 30 -1.89 -31.14 -30.46
N ARG A 31 -2.84 -31.78 -31.14
CA ARG A 31 -4.07 -32.37 -30.65
C ARG A 31 -3.77 -33.85 -30.43
N ASP A 32 -3.71 -34.30 -29.18
CA ASP A 32 -3.76 -35.74 -28.88
C ASP A 32 -5.18 -36.09 -28.44
N THR A 33 -5.85 -36.81 -29.33
CA THR A 33 -7.10 -37.54 -29.14
C THR A 33 -6.87 -38.73 -28.22
N ILE A 34 -7.68 -38.86 -27.16
CA ILE A 34 -8.02 -40.16 -26.57
C ILE A 34 -9.55 -40.24 -26.53
N ASP A 35 -10.06 -41.24 -27.26
CA ASP A 35 -11.46 -41.66 -27.35
C ASP A 35 -11.87 -42.53 -26.16
N GLY A 36 -13.17 -42.43 -25.81
CA GLY A 36 -13.98 -43.49 -25.18
C GLY A 36 -13.93 -43.54 -23.64
N ALA A 37 -15.03 -43.66 -22.89
CA ALA A 37 -16.40 -43.97 -23.23
C ALA A 37 -17.36 -43.52 -22.12
N VAL A 38 -18.62 -43.33 -22.53
CA VAL A 38 -19.79 -42.97 -21.72
C VAL A 38 -20.20 -44.09 -20.76
N ALA A 39 -20.60 -43.73 -19.54
CA ALA A 39 -21.63 -44.44 -18.78
C ALA A 39 -22.44 -43.45 -17.92
N THR A 40 -23.73 -43.39 -18.20
CA THR A 40 -24.81 -42.74 -17.45
C THR A 40 -25.23 -43.62 -16.25
N ASP A 41 -25.46 -43.05 -15.06
CA ASP A 41 -26.77 -43.04 -14.39
C ASP A 41 -26.75 -42.41 -12.98
N ASP A 42 -27.68 -41.47 -12.80
CA ASP A 42 -28.63 -41.21 -11.70
C ASP A 42 -28.42 -41.63 -10.22
N SER A 43 -28.75 -40.63 -9.37
CA SER A 43 -29.57 -40.68 -8.13
C SER A 43 -28.97 -41.00 -6.74
N ALA A 44 -29.12 -40.00 -5.87
CA ALA A 44 -29.65 -40.00 -4.49
C ALA A 44 -28.92 -40.73 -3.33
N GLY A 45 -28.64 -39.94 -2.27
CA GLY A 45 -29.10 -40.26 -0.91
C GLY A 45 -28.12 -40.84 0.12
N SER A 46 -27.83 -40.02 1.15
CA SER A 46 -27.78 -40.36 2.58
C SER A 46 -26.67 -41.25 3.19
N SER A 47 -26.02 -40.64 4.20
CA SER A 47 -25.62 -41.15 5.53
C SER A 47 -24.45 -42.14 5.72
N GLY A 48 -23.48 -41.68 6.54
CA GLY A 48 -22.97 -42.46 7.69
C GLY A 48 -21.55 -43.05 7.57
N PRO A 49 -20.78 -43.15 8.68
CA PRO A 49 -19.33 -43.36 8.65
C PRO A 49 -18.88 -44.80 9.00
N VAL A 50 -17.55 -45.00 9.06
CA VAL A 50 -16.76 -46.09 9.72
C VAL A 50 -16.33 -47.26 8.78
N PRO A 51 -15.18 -47.97 8.98
CA PRO A 51 -13.77 -47.60 9.15
C PRO A 51 -12.83 -48.40 8.19
N GLY A 52 -11.51 -48.30 8.39
CA GLY A 52 -10.47 -48.79 7.49
C GLY A 52 -10.34 -50.31 7.25
N GLN A 53 -9.62 -50.63 6.17
CA GLN A 53 -9.06 -51.95 5.91
C GLN A 53 -7.72 -51.82 5.17
N ALA A 54 -6.72 -52.47 5.76
CA ALA A 54 -5.39 -52.66 5.21
C ALA A 54 -5.45 -53.55 3.97
N ALA A 55 -4.70 -53.17 2.93
CA ALA A 55 -4.47 -54.02 1.76
C ALA A 55 -3.10 -54.72 1.89
N ASN A 56 -3.15 -56.02 1.66
CA ASN A 56 -2.09 -57.00 1.76
C ASN A 56 -0.88 -56.69 0.85
N ALA A 57 0.27 -57.12 1.35
CA ALA A 57 1.51 -57.30 0.63
C ALA A 57 1.34 -58.30 -0.53
N ASP A 58 1.84 -57.92 -1.70
CA ASP A 58 2.31 -58.86 -2.71
C ASP A 58 3.82 -58.69 -2.84
N SER A 59 4.54 -59.80 -2.66
CA SER A 59 5.99 -59.85 -2.66
C SER A 59 6.51 -60.11 -4.08
N SER A 60 7.11 -59.10 -4.68
CA SER A 60 8.00 -59.27 -5.83
C SER A 60 9.38 -58.76 -5.43
N THR A 61 10.28 -59.71 -5.18
CA THR A 61 11.69 -59.44 -4.85
C THR A 61 12.45 -58.96 -6.09
N ASP A 62 13.33 -57.99 -5.85
CA ASP A 62 14.58 -57.71 -6.56
C ASP A 62 14.54 -56.72 -7.74
N THR A 63 14.89 -55.46 -7.49
CA THR A 63 16.24 -54.93 -7.80
C THR A 63 16.36 -53.52 -7.18
N THR A 64 17.41 -53.31 -6.40
CA THR A 64 17.78 -52.04 -5.79
C THR A 64 18.11 -50.96 -6.83
N THR A 65 17.14 -50.11 -7.12
CA THR A 65 17.37 -48.68 -7.37
C THR A 65 16.49 -47.90 -6.42
N SER A 66 17.12 -47.27 -5.43
CA SER A 66 16.51 -46.30 -4.53
C SER A 66 16.08 -45.06 -5.32
N THR A 67 14.97 -45.15 -6.04
CA THR A 67 14.14 -43.98 -6.31
C THR A 67 13.25 -43.82 -5.09
N GLU A 68 13.73 -43.08 -4.08
CA GLU A 68 12.83 -42.41 -3.15
C GLU A 68 11.76 -41.72 -4.00
N LEU A 69 10.48 -42.06 -3.77
CA LEU A 69 9.38 -41.19 -4.14
C LEU A 69 9.52 -39.91 -3.31
N ARG A 70 10.45 -39.03 -3.68
CA ARG A 70 10.51 -37.67 -3.20
C ARG A 70 9.35 -36.95 -3.86
N GLY A 71 8.24 -36.81 -3.15
CA GLY A 71 7.11 -36.00 -3.61
C GLY A 71 7.58 -34.60 -3.99
N GLU A 72 6.99 -34.03 -5.05
CA GLU A 72 7.31 -32.67 -5.49
C GLU A 72 7.04 -31.68 -4.35
N PRO A 73 7.91 -30.67 -4.14
CA PRO A 73 7.71 -29.65 -3.13
C PRO A 73 6.48 -28.81 -3.48
N LEU A 74 5.68 -28.45 -2.48
CA LEU A 74 4.50 -27.61 -2.67
C LEU A 74 4.42 -26.54 -1.60
N LEU A 75 4.42 -25.27 -1.99
CA LEU A 75 4.23 -24.14 -1.08
C LEU A 75 2.77 -24.04 -0.65
N ARG A 76 2.53 -23.87 0.65
CA ARG A 76 1.18 -23.76 1.23
C ARG A 76 0.97 -22.50 2.05
N HIS A 77 1.98 -22.05 2.80
CA HIS A 77 1.82 -20.88 3.68
C HIS A 77 3.10 -20.05 3.78
N MET A 78 2.91 -18.79 4.17
CA MET A 78 3.92 -17.89 4.72
C MET A 78 3.75 -17.82 6.23
N VAL A 79 4.82 -17.57 6.97
CA VAL A 79 4.75 -17.18 8.38
C VAL A 79 4.75 -15.66 8.46
N ASP A 80 3.71 -15.11 9.08
CA ASP A 80 3.63 -13.68 9.36
C ASP A 80 4.74 -13.28 10.35
N PRO A 81 5.67 -12.38 9.96
CA PRO A 81 6.79 -12.01 10.82
C PRO A 81 6.39 -11.16 12.04
N PHE A 82 5.21 -10.56 12.05
CA PHE A 82 4.75 -9.70 13.14
C PHE A 82 3.99 -10.48 14.23
N VAL A 83 3.26 -11.52 13.85
CA VAL A 83 2.44 -12.33 14.80
C VAL A 83 2.84 -13.80 14.88
N GLY A 84 3.70 -14.29 13.99
CA GLY A 84 4.18 -15.69 13.99
C GLY A 84 3.17 -16.73 13.54
N THR A 85 2.11 -16.33 12.81
CA THR A 85 1.04 -17.25 12.37
C THR A 85 1.17 -17.64 10.90
N TYR A 86 0.66 -18.81 10.52
CA TYR A 86 0.64 -19.25 9.12
C TYR A 86 -0.47 -18.57 8.33
N LYS A 87 -0.15 -18.06 7.14
CA LYS A 87 -1.06 -17.34 6.26
C LYS A 87 -0.84 -17.74 4.80
N THR A 88 -1.92 -17.89 4.04
CA THR A 88 -1.86 -18.04 2.57
C THR A 88 -1.69 -16.68 1.88
N LYS A 89 -2.12 -15.60 2.54
CA LYS A 89 -1.99 -14.21 2.11
C LYS A 89 -1.33 -13.40 3.21
N LEU A 90 -0.27 -12.66 2.89
CA LEU A 90 0.48 -11.88 3.86
C LEU A 90 0.84 -10.52 3.27
N THR A 91 0.63 -9.46 4.04
CA THR A 91 0.99 -8.10 3.68
C THR A 91 2.18 -7.63 4.51
N ILE A 92 3.24 -7.15 3.85
CA ILE A 92 4.41 -6.57 4.51
C ILE A 92 4.80 -5.23 3.86
N PRO A 93 5.42 -4.30 4.60
CA PRO A 93 6.07 -3.14 4.01
C PRO A 93 7.19 -3.56 3.06
N LYS A 94 7.36 -2.86 1.93
CA LYS A 94 8.41 -3.19 0.96
C LYS A 94 9.85 -3.00 1.49
N ASN A 95 10.01 -2.21 2.55
CA ASN A 95 11.26 -1.99 3.29
C ASN A 95 11.50 -3.00 4.43
N TYR A 96 10.66 -4.04 4.57
CA TYR A 96 10.81 -5.03 5.63
C TYR A 96 12.21 -5.64 5.62
N ALA A 97 12.87 -5.60 6.79
CA ALA A 97 14.20 -6.12 7.01
C ALA A 97 14.17 -7.19 8.11
N GLY A 98 14.32 -8.46 7.72
CA GLY A 98 14.27 -9.57 8.67
C GLY A 98 14.28 -10.94 7.99
N TYR A 99 14.08 -11.99 8.79
CA TYR A 99 13.91 -13.34 8.26
C TYR A 99 12.47 -13.59 7.87
N PHE A 100 12.27 -14.22 6.73
CA PHE A 100 10.96 -14.56 6.19
C PHE A 100 10.85 -16.06 5.95
N TYR A 101 9.72 -16.66 6.29
CA TYR A 101 9.57 -18.12 6.29
C TYR A 101 8.43 -18.57 5.39
N LEU A 102 8.71 -19.55 4.53
CA LEU A 102 7.73 -20.24 3.70
C LEU A 102 7.62 -21.69 4.11
N SER A 103 6.39 -22.18 4.29
CA SER A 103 6.10 -23.56 4.63
C SER A 103 5.29 -24.27 3.54
N GLY A 104 5.41 -25.59 3.51
CA GLY A 104 4.88 -26.40 2.44
C GLY A 104 5.01 -27.89 2.68
N LEU A 105 4.53 -28.68 1.73
CA LEU A 105 4.70 -30.12 1.70
C LEU A 105 6.00 -30.48 1.00
N ASN A 106 6.61 -31.58 1.43
CA ASN A 106 7.85 -32.14 0.87
C ASN A 106 9.04 -31.17 0.79
N ILE A 107 9.05 -30.05 1.54
CA ILE A 107 10.19 -29.10 1.55
C ILE A 107 11.49 -29.78 1.98
N ALA A 108 11.41 -30.80 2.83
CA ALA A 108 12.57 -31.59 3.25
C ALA A 108 13.29 -32.28 2.07
N SER A 109 12.59 -32.60 0.97
CA SER A 109 13.17 -33.26 -0.20
C SER A 109 14.20 -32.39 -0.93
N LEU A 110 14.22 -31.09 -0.63
CA LEU A 110 15.09 -30.09 -1.22
C LEU A 110 16.43 -29.90 -0.48
N SER A 111 16.68 -30.64 0.61
CA SER A 111 17.86 -30.45 1.49
C SER A 111 19.21 -30.51 0.76
N ASP A 112 19.27 -31.26 -0.33
CA ASP A 112 20.49 -31.53 -1.08
C ASP A 112 20.69 -30.54 -2.25
N ARG A 113 19.84 -29.50 -2.36
CA ARG A 113 19.85 -28.52 -3.45
C ARG A 113 20.09 -27.11 -2.92
N ILE A 114 20.81 -26.29 -3.70
CA ILE A 114 20.84 -24.85 -3.50
C ILE A 114 19.53 -24.29 -4.08
N VAL A 115 18.69 -23.75 -3.20
CA VAL A 115 17.37 -23.25 -3.58
C VAL A 115 17.29 -21.73 -3.41
N SER A 116 16.48 -21.11 -4.26
CA SER A 116 16.09 -19.72 -4.14
C SER A 116 14.60 -19.63 -4.37
N VAL A 117 13.98 -18.58 -3.85
CA VAL A 117 12.57 -18.29 -4.08
C VAL A 117 12.47 -17.10 -4.99
N ARG A 118 11.72 -17.26 -6.08
CA ARG A 118 11.43 -16.18 -7.02
C ARG A 118 9.99 -15.73 -6.83
N PHE A 119 9.82 -14.47 -6.46
CA PHE A 119 8.52 -13.79 -6.41
C PHE A 119 8.31 -13.05 -7.72
N ASN A 120 7.24 -13.34 -8.46
CA ASN A 120 6.89 -12.59 -9.66
C ASN A 120 5.75 -11.64 -9.31
N PHE A 121 6.01 -10.33 -9.29
CA PHE A 121 5.06 -9.32 -8.83
C PHE A 121 4.21 -8.72 -9.96
N GLY A 122 2.93 -8.52 -9.66
CA GLY A 122 1.98 -7.82 -10.51
C GLY A 122 1.65 -8.53 -11.82
N ARG A 123 0.94 -7.81 -12.68
CA ARG A 123 0.61 -8.23 -14.05
C ARG A 123 1.84 -8.35 -14.94
N ASP A 124 2.87 -7.55 -14.64
CA ASP A 124 4.10 -7.48 -15.41
C ASP A 124 5.09 -8.60 -15.04
N LEU A 125 4.78 -9.37 -13.99
CA LEU A 125 5.58 -10.51 -13.51
C LEU A 125 7.03 -10.12 -13.18
N GLU A 126 7.23 -8.96 -12.56
CA GLU A 126 8.55 -8.46 -12.16
C GLU A 126 9.21 -9.42 -11.16
N PRO A 127 10.32 -10.09 -11.52
CA PRO A 127 10.88 -11.15 -10.69
C PRO A 127 11.85 -10.61 -9.64
N VAL A 128 11.67 -11.00 -8.39
CA VAL A 128 12.65 -10.83 -7.31
C VAL A 128 13.09 -12.20 -6.81
N VAL A 129 14.40 -12.46 -6.88
CA VAL A 129 14.98 -13.74 -6.45
C VAL A 129 15.69 -13.56 -5.13
N VAL A 130 15.29 -14.35 -4.14
CA VAL A 130 15.88 -14.35 -2.80
C VAL A 130 16.46 -15.74 -2.49
N PRO A 131 17.75 -15.84 -2.12
CA PRO A 131 18.34 -17.10 -1.67
C PRO A 131 17.58 -17.66 -0.46
N ALA A 132 17.40 -18.98 -0.42
CA ALA A 132 16.68 -19.65 0.66
C ALA A 132 17.50 -20.79 1.27
N THR A 133 17.35 -20.96 2.59
CA THR A 133 17.92 -22.08 3.34
C THR A 133 16.82 -22.94 3.92
N ILE A 134 16.99 -24.25 3.95
CA ILE A 134 15.99 -25.17 4.53
C ILE A 134 16.33 -25.39 6.00
N GLY A 135 15.37 -25.12 6.88
CA GLY A 135 15.61 -25.20 8.32
C GLY A 135 14.34 -25.49 9.11
N ARG A 136 14.47 -25.43 10.44
CA ARG A 136 13.33 -25.41 11.36
C ARG A 136 13.02 -23.94 11.68
N GLY A 137 11.75 -23.55 11.58
CA GLY A 137 11.31 -22.22 11.96
C GLY A 137 11.43 -22.02 13.48
N LYS A 138 11.84 -20.83 13.93
CA LYS A 138 11.79 -20.47 15.35
C LYS A 138 10.33 -20.42 15.81
N GLY A 139 10.01 -21.05 16.94
CA GLY A 139 8.65 -21.06 17.51
C GLY A 139 7.79 -22.27 17.14
N ILE A 140 8.27 -23.15 16.26
CA ILE A 140 7.65 -24.46 16.02
C ILE A 140 8.02 -25.36 17.21
N THR A 141 7.02 -25.89 17.93
CA THR A 141 7.26 -26.74 19.11
C THR A 141 8.17 -27.93 18.75
N PRO A 142 9.05 -28.40 19.66
CA PRO A 142 10.05 -29.44 19.38
C PRO A 142 9.49 -30.79 18.88
N GLN A 143 8.16 -30.97 18.93
CA GLN A 143 7.46 -32.21 18.57
C GLN A 143 6.99 -32.26 17.11
N THR A 144 7.20 -31.21 16.31
CA THR A 144 6.85 -31.24 14.88
C THR A 144 8.10 -31.04 14.01
N ASP A 145 8.38 -31.99 13.10
CA ASP A 145 9.53 -31.96 12.19
C ASP A 145 9.24 -31.15 10.92
N ILE A 146 8.58 -30.00 11.08
CA ILE A 146 8.19 -29.16 9.94
C ILE A 146 9.44 -28.42 9.44
N ARG A 147 9.85 -28.73 8.21
CA ARG A 147 10.88 -28.00 7.47
C ARG A 147 10.27 -26.81 6.73
N VAL A 148 10.92 -25.67 6.81
CA VAL A 148 10.53 -24.42 6.15
C VAL A 148 11.69 -23.88 5.31
N LEU A 149 11.37 -23.11 4.29
CA LEU A 149 12.34 -22.25 3.59
C LEU A 149 12.49 -20.97 4.40
N ILE A 150 13.74 -20.60 4.69
CA ILE A 150 14.14 -19.40 5.42
C ILE A 150 14.81 -18.48 4.43
N LEU A 151 14.24 -17.29 4.25
CA LEU A 151 14.74 -16.23 3.39
C LEU A 151 15.30 -15.12 4.27
N ASP A 152 16.43 -14.55 3.87
CA ASP A 152 17.01 -13.37 4.51
C ASP A 152 16.63 -12.12 3.71
N LEU A 153 15.76 -11.29 4.27
CA LEU A 153 15.31 -10.03 3.67
C LEU A 153 16.00 -8.81 4.30
N ARG A 154 17.06 -8.99 5.10
CA ARG A 154 17.75 -7.85 5.75
C ARG A 154 18.35 -6.84 4.77
N ASN A 155 18.64 -7.27 3.54
CA ASN A 155 19.06 -6.40 2.44
C ASN A 155 17.89 -5.70 1.72
N LYS A 156 16.65 -5.84 2.22
CA LYS A 156 15.42 -5.23 1.69
C LYS A 156 15.22 -5.46 0.18
N PRO A 157 15.12 -6.72 -0.26
CA PRO A 157 15.09 -7.06 -1.69
C PRO A 157 13.83 -6.55 -2.42
N PHE A 158 12.81 -6.11 -1.67
CA PHE A 158 11.57 -5.56 -2.21
C PHE A 158 11.53 -4.02 -2.21
N GLN A 159 12.56 -3.35 -1.69
CA GLN A 159 12.60 -1.89 -1.50
C GLN A 159 12.27 -1.13 -2.79
N ASP A 160 12.78 -1.58 -3.93
CA ASP A 160 12.66 -0.89 -5.21
C ASP A 160 11.43 -1.31 -6.02
N ILE A 161 10.63 -2.26 -5.51
CA ILE A 161 9.38 -2.65 -6.18
C ILE A 161 8.42 -1.48 -6.17
N ARG A 162 7.87 -1.19 -7.35
CA ARG A 162 6.89 -0.12 -7.54
C ARG A 162 5.51 -0.59 -7.08
N LEU A 163 4.82 0.24 -6.31
CA LEU A 163 3.47 -0.04 -5.82
C LEU A 163 2.42 0.54 -6.78
N LEU A 164 2.30 -0.06 -7.96
CA LEU A 164 1.48 0.46 -9.06
C LEU A 164 -0.02 0.20 -8.91
N TYR A 165 -0.42 -0.63 -7.96
CA TYR A 165 -1.80 -1.08 -7.78
C TYR A 165 -2.37 -0.53 -6.47
N ASP A 166 -3.66 -0.77 -6.23
CA ASP A 166 -4.36 -0.26 -5.06
C ASP A 166 -5.01 -1.39 -4.25
N LEU A 167 -5.06 -1.18 -2.94
CA LEU A 167 -5.74 -2.02 -1.97
C LEU A 167 -7.24 -1.76 -2.00
N TYR A 168 -8.01 -2.84 -1.97
CA TYR A 168 -9.46 -2.82 -1.84
C TYR A 168 -9.88 -3.59 -0.59
N ASP A 169 -10.78 -3.00 0.18
CA ASP A 169 -11.28 -3.56 1.42
C ASP A 169 -12.55 -4.39 1.18
N TYR A 170 -12.39 -5.71 1.24
CA TYR A 170 -13.46 -6.69 1.08
C TYR A 170 -13.81 -7.37 2.41
N GLY A 171 -13.63 -6.66 3.52
CA GLY A 171 -14.08 -7.12 4.82
C GLY A 171 -15.59 -7.28 4.87
N ASP A 172 -16.04 -8.29 5.60
CA ASP A 172 -17.44 -8.43 5.94
C ASP A 172 -17.74 -7.58 7.18
N TYR A 173 -18.44 -6.47 6.96
CA TYR A 173 -18.77 -5.48 7.97
C TYR A 173 -20.26 -5.49 8.35
N ASP A 174 -21.04 -6.37 7.71
CA ASP A 174 -22.44 -6.61 7.99
C ASP A 174 -22.56 -7.91 8.78
N SER A 175 -22.50 -7.80 10.11
CA SER A 175 -22.40 -8.98 10.98
C SER A 175 -23.66 -9.85 11.00
N ASN A 176 -24.78 -9.31 10.53
CA ASN A 176 -26.11 -9.92 10.62
C ASN A 176 -26.77 -10.13 9.23
N ASN A 177 -26.12 -9.70 8.14
CA ASN A 177 -26.58 -9.77 6.75
C ASN A 177 -27.88 -9.00 6.49
N ASP A 178 -28.10 -7.89 7.18
CA ASP A 178 -29.28 -7.03 7.02
C ASP A 178 -29.12 -5.94 5.94
N GLY A 179 -27.95 -5.86 5.31
CA GLY A 179 -27.59 -4.86 4.31
C GLY A 179 -27.04 -3.57 4.90
N SER A 180 -26.75 -3.53 6.20
CA SER A 180 -26.12 -2.42 6.91
C SER A 180 -24.73 -2.82 7.42
N GLU A 181 -23.72 -2.02 7.07
CA GLU A 181 -22.42 -2.16 7.71
C GLU A 181 -22.51 -1.66 9.15
N GLU A 182 -22.32 -2.56 10.11
CA GLU A 182 -22.33 -2.26 11.55
C GLU A 182 -20.90 -2.03 12.06
N LEU A 183 -19.94 -2.76 11.50
CA LEU A 183 -18.54 -2.70 11.88
C LEU A 183 -17.80 -1.60 11.11
N VAL A 184 -16.81 -1.00 11.77
CA VAL A 184 -15.97 0.04 11.15
C VAL A 184 -15.02 -0.60 10.14
N PRO A 185 -14.97 -0.13 8.89
CA PRO A 185 -13.98 -0.55 7.91
C PRO A 185 -12.56 -0.39 8.45
N THR A 186 -11.65 -1.27 8.03
CA THR A 186 -10.29 -1.24 8.57
C THR A 186 -9.53 0.00 8.12
N SER A 187 -8.66 0.51 9.00
CA SER A 187 -7.66 1.53 8.67
C SER A 187 -6.23 0.95 8.64
N ASP A 188 -6.06 -0.34 8.97
CA ASP A 188 -4.76 -1.00 8.96
C ASP A 188 -4.44 -1.53 7.55
N PRO A 189 -3.41 -0.99 6.86
CA PRO A 189 -3.03 -1.44 5.52
C PRO A 189 -2.53 -2.89 5.47
N ARG A 190 -2.28 -3.54 6.63
CA ARG A 190 -1.92 -4.96 6.73
C ARG A 190 -3.10 -5.88 6.99
N SER A 191 -4.31 -5.36 7.12
CA SER A 191 -5.50 -6.16 7.38
C SER A 191 -5.67 -7.29 6.36
N SER A 192 -6.04 -8.48 6.83
CA SER A 192 -6.32 -9.62 5.96
C SER A 192 -7.56 -9.44 5.09
N SER A 193 -8.38 -8.41 5.32
CA SER A 193 -9.52 -8.07 4.45
C SER A 193 -9.10 -7.34 3.17
N LEU A 194 -7.85 -6.85 3.08
CA LEU A 194 -7.41 -6.01 1.97
C LEU A 194 -6.79 -6.82 0.83
N TYR A 195 -7.19 -6.53 -0.41
CA TYR A 195 -6.71 -7.21 -1.61
C TYR A 195 -6.11 -6.22 -2.59
N CYS A 196 -4.90 -6.51 -3.06
CA CYS A 196 -4.21 -5.69 -4.03
C CYS A 196 -4.65 -6.07 -5.45
N ARG A 197 -5.36 -5.17 -6.15
CA ARG A 197 -5.86 -5.43 -7.52
C ARG A 197 -4.77 -5.23 -8.57
N GLY A 198 -3.86 -6.19 -8.66
CA GLY A 198 -2.65 -6.11 -9.48
C GLY A 198 -2.40 -7.27 -10.43
N LEU A 199 -3.27 -8.27 -10.50
CA LEU A 199 -3.01 -9.53 -11.19
C LEU A 199 -3.81 -9.69 -12.49
N LYS A 200 -3.28 -10.50 -13.40
CA LYS A 200 -4.11 -11.09 -14.47
C LYS A 200 -5.11 -12.06 -13.86
N LEU A 201 -6.25 -12.26 -14.52
CA LEU A 201 -7.28 -13.19 -14.06
C LEU A 201 -6.74 -14.62 -13.86
N GLU A 202 -5.83 -15.08 -14.74
CA GLU A 202 -5.18 -16.40 -14.64
C GLU A 202 -4.32 -16.61 -13.38
N HIS A 203 -3.88 -15.52 -12.73
CA HIS A 203 -3.10 -15.56 -11.50
C HIS A 203 -3.95 -15.26 -10.25
N ASP A 204 -5.24 -14.95 -10.42
CA ASP A 204 -6.17 -14.68 -9.34
C ASP A 204 -6.88 -15.97 -8.91
N HIS A 205 -6.37 -16.62 -7.87
CA HIS A 205 -6.99 -17.84 -7.33
C HIS A 205 -8.37 -17.61 -6.69
N THR A 206 -8.80 -16.36 -6.48
CA THR A 206 -10.13 -16.07 -5.95
C THR A 206 -11.20 -16.22 -7.02
N PHE A 207 -10.80 -16.13 -8.30
CA PHE A 207 -11.68 -16.36 -9.43
C PHE A 207 -11.86 -17.86 -9.69
N VAL A 208 -13.12 -18.28 -9.69
CA VAL A 208 -13.53 -19.64 -10.03
C VAL A 208 -14.43 -19.57 -11.26
N GLY A 209 -13.80 -19.47 -12.43
CA GLY A 209 -14.49 -19.46 -13.71
C GLY A 209 -15.12 -20.81 -14.04
N SER A 210 -16.14 -20.79 -14.91
CA SER A 210 -16.74 -22.01 -15.48
C SER A 210 -16.43 -22.11 -16.97
N ASN A 211 -16.68 -23.27 -17.58
CA ASN A 211 -16.56 -23.42 -19.04
C ASN A 211 -17.48 -22.45 -19.80
N ASN A 212 -18.56 -21.97 -19.15
CA ASN A 212 -19.53 -21.05 -19.74
C ASN A 212 -19.23 -19.58 -19.43
N ASN A 213 -18.44 -19.30 -18.39
CA ASN A 213 -17.95 -17.96 -18.08
C ASN A 213 -16.46 -18.00 -17.67
N PRO A 214 -15.54 -17.77 -18.62
CA PRO A 214 -14.12 -17.72 -18.34
C PRO A 214 -13.63 -16.33 -17.89
N SER A 215 -14.52 -15.33 -17.80
CA SER A 215 -14.18 -13.94 -17.49
C SER A 215 -14.81 -13.51 -16.17
N CYS A 216 -14.25 -12.49 -15.51
CA CYS A 216 -14.89 -11.85 -14.36
C CYS A 216 -15.76 -10.68 -14.84
N ASP A 217 -17.00 -10.99 -15.24
CA ASP A 217 -17.92 -10.05 -15.90
C ASP A 217 -19.36 -10.08 -15.34
N SER A 218 -19.66 -11.05 -14.48
CA SER A 218 -20.99 -11.27 -13.95
C SER A 218 -21.10 -10.82 -12.50
N ALA A 219 -22.28 -10.34 -12.10
CA ALA A 219 -22.51 -9.86 -10.75
C ALA A 219 -22.26 -10.97 -9.71
N GLY A 220 -21.53 -10.64 -8.64
CA GLY A 220 -21.18 -11.57 -7.57
C GLY A 220 -19.95 -12.46 -7.83
N GLU A 221 -19.33 -12.39 -9.02
CA GLU A 221 -18.07 -13.09 -9.25
C GLU A 221 -16.95 -12.50 -8.39
N ARG A 222 -16.08 -13.38 -7.87
CA ARG A 222 -15.00 -13.01 -6.96
C ARG A 222 -13.68 -13.05 -7.71
N CYS A 223 -13.12 -11.88 -7.98
CA CYS A 223 -11.83 -11.74 -8.66
C CYS A 223 -11.06 -10.60 -7.99
N LEU A 224 -10.73 -10.85 -6.72
CA LEU A 224 -10.32 -9.84 -5.74
C LEU A 224 -8.90 -9.29 -6.00
N TYR A 225 -8.05 -10.04 -6.69
CA TYR A 225 -6.71 -9.56 -7.10
C TYR A 225 -6.66 -9.11 -8.55
N SER A 226 -7.68 -9.46 -9.34
CA SER A 226 -7.75 -9.15 -10.77
C SER A 226 -7.66 -7.65 -11.00
N TYR A 227 -6.81 -7.29 -11.95
CA TYR A 227 -6.38 -5.92 -12.14
C TYR A 227 -7.56 -5.02 -12.51
N ALA A 228 -7.71 -3.98 -11.71
CA ALA A 228 -8.49 -2.80 -12.02
C ALA A 228 -7.90 -1.66 -11.20
N LYS A 229 -7.89 -0.44 -11.75
CA LYS A 229 -7.28 0.71 -11.08
C LYS A 229 -8.15 1.93 -11.20
N ILE A 230 -8.51 2.49 -10.05
CA ILE A 230 -9.19 3.78 -9.97
C ILE A 230 -8.34 4.74 -9.14
N GLN A 231 -8.60 6.03 -9.29
CA GLN A 231 -8.00 7.07 -8.47
C GLN A 231 -9.09 8.04 -8.02
N ASP A 232 -8.92 8.68 -6.87
CA ASP A 232 -9.74 9.82 -6.49
C ASP A 232 -9.71 10.89 -7.58
N SER A 233 -10.85 11.53 -7.81
CA SER A 233 -11.03 12.54 -8.84
C SER A 233 -11.81 13.72 -8.28
N GLY A 234 -11.45 14.90 -8.74
CA GLY A 234 -12.22 16.12 -8.62
C GLY A 234 -13.15 16.33 -9.81
N LEU A 235 -13.64 17.56 -9.93
CA LEU A 235 -14.45 18.01 -11.06
C LEU A 235 -13.64 18.03 -12.36
N TYR A 236 -14.33 17.93 -13.50
CA TYR A 236 -13.70 18.00 -14.81
C TYR A 236 -14.01 19.34 -15.45
N GLU A 237 -13.00 20.05 -15.93
CA GLU A 237 -13.25 21.31 -16.62
C GLU A 237 -14.07 21.07 -17.90
N ALA A 238 -15.18 21.79 -18.07
CA ALA A 238 -16.14 21.49 -19.15
C ALA A 238 -15.56 21.68 -20.56
N THR A 239 -14.54 22.52 -20.71
CA THR A 239 -13.90 22.84 -21.99
C THR A 239 -12.78 21.87 -22.34
N SER A 240 -11.86 21.62 -21.40
CA SER A 240 -10.68 20.78 -21.63
C SER A 240 -10.92 19.30 -21.32
N SER A 241 -11.99 18.98 -20.60
CA SER A 241 -12.27 17.64 -20.04
C SER A 241 -11.11 17.10 -19.18
N LEU A 242 -10.26 17.99 -18.64
CA LEU A 242 -9.22 17.62 -17.70
C LEU A 242 -9.82 17.46 -16.31
N ALA A 243 -9.51 16.32 -15.68
CA ALA A 243 -9.88 16.04 -14.30
C ALA A 243 -9.01 16.86 -13.34
N MET A 244 -9.63 17.55 -12.38
CA MET A 244 -8.91 18.01 -11.19
C MET A 244 -8.50 16.79 -10.37
N ILE A 245 -7.27 16.77 -9.87
CA ILE A 245 -6.79 15.72 -8.97
C ILE A 245 -6.84 16.27 -7.55
N PRO A 246 -7.57 15.64 -6.62
CA PRO A 246 -7.66 16.14 -5.27
C PRO A 246 -6.29 16.00 -4.59
N SER A 247 -5.85 17.06 -3.94
CA SER A 247 -4.63 17.10 -3.11
C SER A 247 -4.92 17.54 -1.68
N GLU A 248 -6.14 17.98 -1.40
CA GLU A 248 -6.54 18.52 -0.10
C GLU A 248 -7.70 17.72 0.49
N PRO A 249 -7.75 17.55 1.82
CA PRO A 249 -8.91 16.99 2.49
C PRO A 249 -10.06 18.02 2.55
N GLN A 250 -11.26 17.54 2.88
CA GLN A 250 -12.47 18.31 3.09
C GLN A 250 -12.45 19.03 4.44
N ILE A 251 -11.44 19.87 4.66
CA ILE A 251 -11.31 20.74 5.82
C ILE A 251 -11.26 22.20 5.40
N ASP A 252 -11.41 23.09 6.37
CA ASP A 252 -11.09 24.51 6.25
C ASP A 252 -9.58 24.70 6.33
N LEU A 253 -8.97 24.98 5.17
CA LEU A 253 -7.51 25.06 5.06
C LEU A 253 -6.98 26.37 5.67
N ALA A 254 -7.74 27.45 5.56
CA ALA A 254 -7.36 28.78 6.04
C ALA A 254 -7.65 28.98 7.54
N GLY A 255 -8.66 28.29 8.09
CA GLY A 255 -9.10 28.48 9.48
C GLY A 255 -10.09 29.63 9.68
N ASP A 256 -10.53 30.27 8.59
CA ASP A 256 -11.49 31.39 8.59
C ASP A 256 -12.95 30.92 8.32
N GLY A 257 -13.17 29.62 8.28
CA GLY A 257 -14.43 28.95 7.98
C GLY A 257 -14.45 28.31 6.59
N TYR A 258 -14.98 27.09 6.50
CA TYR A 258 -14.98 26.30 5.26
C TYR A 258 -15.64 27.01 4.06
N THR A 259 -16.66 27.82 4.32
CA THR A 259 -17.41 28.53 3.26
C THR A 259 -16.68 29.78 2.74
N VAL A 260 -15.59 30.18 3.40
CA VAL A 260 -14.76 31.32 3.04
C VAL A 260 -13.55 30.89 2.21
N ASP A 261 -13.23 29.59 2.19
CA ASP A 261 -12.16 29.03 1.38
C ASP A 261 -12.28 29.43 -0.10
N SER A 262 -11.14 29.71 -0.71
CA SER A 262 -11.06 30.10 -2.11
C SER A 262 -11.58 29.01 -3.04
N ASN A 263 -12.16 29.40 -4.19
CA ASN A 263 -12.60 28.44 -5.20
C ASN A 263 -11.45 27.53 -5.70
N SER A 264 -10.22 28.04 -5.75
CA SER A 264 -9.04 27.24 -6.09
C SER A 264 -8.78 26.14 -5.07
N ASN A 265 -8.89 26.45 -3.77
CA ASN A 265 -8.76 25.44 -2.72
C ASN A 265 -9.89 24.41 -2.81
N GLN A 266 -11.13 24.85 -3.04
CA GLN A 266 -12.27 23.93 -3.16
C GLN A 266 -12.12 22.93 -4.32
N LEU A 267 -11.50 23.32 -5.43
CA LEU A 267 -11.24 22.40 -6.56
C LEU A 267 -10.19 21.33 -6.26
N LEU A 268 -9.33 21.55 -5.25
CA LEU A 268 -8.32 20.60 -4.80
C LEU A 268 -8.84 19.64 -3.73
N LYS A 269 -10.05 19.86 -3.20
CA LYS A 269 -10.62 19.02 -2.16
C LYS A 269 -11.21 17.73 -2.73
N CYS A 270 -11.20 16.69 -1.91
CA CYS A 270 -11.92 15.45 -2.18
C CYS A 270 -13.41 15.69 -2.46
N LEU A 271 -13.95 14.95 -3.44
CA LEU A 271 -15.40 14.86 -3.66
C LEU A 271 -16.02 13.85 -2.68
N PRO A 272 -17.27 14.06 -2.24
CA PRO A 272 -17.94 13.13 -1.33
C PRO A 272 -18.24 11.81 -2.03
N ASP A 273 -18.11 10.70 -1.30
CA ASP A 273 -18.41 9.37 -1.83
C ASP A 273 -19.92 9.04 -1.73
N SER A 274 -20.73 9.87 -2.40
CA SER A 274 -22.19 9.87 -2.33
C SER A 274 -22.79 10.50 -3.58
N ASN A 275 -24.02 10.11 -3.92
CA ASN A 275 -24.82 10.74 -4.96
C ASN A 275 -25.75 11.83 -4.41
N SER A 276 -25.60 12.28 -3.17
CA SER A 276 -26.43 13.32 -2.55
C SER A 276 -26.07 14.72 -3.10
N ALA A 277 -27.04 15.39 -3.74
CA ALA A 277 -26.86 16.74 -4.27
C ALA A 277 -26.59 17.75 -3.16
N THR A 278 -27.26 17.62 -2.02
CA THR A 278 -27.03 18.46 -0.84
C THR A 278 -25.60 18.30 -0.33
N THR A 279 -25.11 17.07 -0.22
CA THR A 279 -23.74 16.80 0.26
C THR A 279 -22.72 17.38 -0.71
N LEU A 280 -22.87 17.13 -2.02
CA LEU A 280 -21.97 17.68 -3.04
C LEU A 280 -21.95 19.21 -3.04
N SER A 281 -23.13 19.85 -2.96
CA SER A 281 -23.26 21.30 -2.90
C SER A 281 -22.57 21.91 -1.67
N ALA A 282 -22.70 21.26 -0.52
CA ALA A 282 -22.09 21.71 0.72
C ALA A 282 -20.55 21.55 0.70
N THR A 283 -20.05 20.40 0.23
CA THR A 283 -18.62 20.14 0.11
C THR A 283 -17.94 21.08 -0.88
N LEU A 284 -18.59 21.38 -2.00
CA LEU A 284 -18.03 22.30 -3.01
C LEU A 284 -18.32 23.78 -2.71
N ASN A 285 -19.06 24.07 -1.63
CA ASN A 285 -19.51 25.41 -1.27
C ASN A 285 -20.19 26.14 -2.45
N THR A 286 -21.12 25.46 -3.13
CA THR A 286 -21.83 25.99 -4.29
C THR A 286 -23.34 25.82 -4.16
N THR A 287 -24.10 26.74 -4.73
CA THR A 287 -25.58 26.69 -4.77
C THR A 287 -26.13 26.29 -6.14
N THR A 288 -25.25 25.98 -7.11
CA THR A 288 -25.67 25.76 -8.50
C THR A 288 -26.11 24.34 -8.81
N ILE A 289 -25.94 23.42 -7.86
CA ILE A 289 -26.33 22.02 -8.02
C ILE A 289 -27.80 21.91 -7.63
N THR A 290 -28.69 21.95 -8.62
CA THR A 290 -30.13 21.88 -8.41
C THR A 290 -30.66 20.56 -8.93
N SER A 291 -30.85 19.60 -8.02
CA SER A 291 -31.49 18.33 -8.35
C SER A 291 -32.90 18.25 -7.77
N ALA A 292 -33.91 18.05 -8.63
CA ALA A 292 -35.29 17.84 -8.20
C ALA A 292 -35.48 16.50 -7.46
N SER A 293 -34.63 15.51 -7.74
CA SER A 293 -34.62 14.20 -7.05
C SER A 293 -33.79 14.22 -5.76
N GLY A 294 -33.01 15.30 -5.53
CA GLY A 294 -32.01 15.37 -4.46
C GLY A 294 -30.74 14.54 -4.75
N LEU A 295 -30.64 13.90 -5.92
CA LEU A 295 -29.52 13.07 -6.34
C LEU A 295 -28.72 13.72 -7.47
N VAL A 296 -27.42 13.41 -7.54
CA VAL A 296 -26.50 13.86 -8.58
C VAL A 296 -26.36 12.78 -9.64
N ASP A 297 -26.45 13.19 -10.91
CA ASP A 297 -26.30 12.30 -12.06
C ASP A 297 -24.87 12.38 -12.64
N TYR A 298 -24.51 11.39 -13.45
CA TYR A 298 -23.30 11.44 -14.26
C TYR A 298 -23.36 12.62 -15.25
N GLN A 299 -22.29 13.41 -15.34
CA GLN A 299 -22.22 14.68 -16.10
C GLN A 299 -23.02 15.84 -15.53
N GLU A 300 -23.35 15.83 -14.23
CA GLU A 300 -23.96 16.99 -13.60
C GLU A 300 -23.09 18.24 -13.77
N THR A 301 -23.71 19.34 -14.20
CA THR A 301 -23.01 20.61 -14.41
C THR A 301 -22.84 21.35 -13.08
N VAL A 302 -21.58 21.66 -12.74
CA VAL A 302 -21.22 22.40 -11.53
C VAL A 302 -20.60 23.73 -11.93
N THR A 303 -21.06 24.84 -11.35
CA THR A 303 -20.42 26.15 -11.54
C THR A 303 -19.71 26.57 -10.26
N LEU A 304 -18.43 26.91 -10.38
CA LEU A 304 -17.59 27.34 -9.26
C LEU A 304 -16.63 28.44 -9.72
N GLY A 305 -16.62 29.57 -9.01
CA GLY A 305 -15.76 30.71 -9.37
C GLY A 305 -16.00 31.30 -10.76
N GLY A 306 -17.21 31.15 -11.32
CA GLY A 306 -17.56 31.61 -12.67
C GLY A 306 -17.17 30.65 -13.80
N ASN A 307 -16.51 29.53 -13.49
CA ASN A 307 -16.18 28.47 -14.45
C ASN A 307 -17.17 27.31 -14.34
N THR A 308 -17.35 26.59 -15.45
CA THR A 308 -18.24 25.43 -15.55
C THR A 308 -17.43 24.13 -15.57
N TYR A 309 -17.89 23.16 -14.80
CA TYR A 309 -17.29 21.84 -14.67
C TYR A 309 -18.36 20.75 -14.79
N ASN A 310 -17.92 19.53 -15.09
CA ASN A 310 -18.75 18.33 -15.10
C ASN A 310 -18.37 17.43 -13.92
N TYR A 311 -19.38 16.92 -13.22
CA TYR A 311 -19.23 15.91 -12.18
C TYR A 311 -19.43 14.52 -12.79
N TYR A 312 -18.40 13.68 -12.73
CA TYR A 312 -18.46 12.29 -13.20
C TYR A 312 -18.51 11.28 -12.04
N GLY A 313 -18.37 11.75 -10.81
CA GLY A 313 -18.21 10.92 -9.61
C GLY A 313 -16.91 11.24 -8.87
N PRO A 314 -16.72 10.64 -7.68
CA PRO A 314 -15.55 10.87 -6.83
C PRO A 314 -14.29 10.11 -7.30
N PHE A 315 -14.43 9.24 -8.29
CA PHE A 315 -13.34 8.40 -8.81
C PHE A 315 -13.20 8.51 -10.32
N ARG A 316 -11.99 8.28 -10.81
CA ARG A 316 -11.69 8.12 -12.23
C ARG A 316 -11.04 6.76 -12.48
N THR A 317 -11.32 6.19 -13.64
CA THR A 317 -10.75 4.92 -14.09
C THR A 317 -9.37 5.15 -14.73
N ILE A 318 -8.44 4.21 -14.54
CA ILE A 318 -7.10 4.25 -15.11
C ILE A 318 -6.84 2.97 -15.88
N ASN A 319 -6.32 3.09 -17.11
CA ASN A 319 -5.93 1.95 -17.95
C ASN A 319 -7.07 0.92 -18.15
N GLU A 320 -8.27 1.40 -18.48
CA GLU A 320 -9.48 0.59 -18.69
C GLU A 320 -9.27 -0.62 -19.60
N SER A 321 -8.48 -0.47 -20.66
CA SER A 321 -8.18 -1.54 -21.62
C SER A 321 -7.42 -2.72 -21.02
N GLY A 322 -6.76 -2.52 -19.88
CA GLY A 322 -6.01 -3.56 -19.19
C GLY A 322 -6.78 -4.22 -18.05
N TRP A 323 -8.02 -3.82 -17.78
CA TRP A 323 -8.82 -4.36 -16.67
C TRP A 323 -9.22 -5.81 -16.93
N GLU A 324 -9.18 -6.61 -15.87
CA GLU A 324 -9.52 -8.04 -15.85
C GLU A 324 -10.90 -8.29 -15.20
N VAL A 325 -11.59 -7.20 -14.85
CA VAL A 325 -12.94 -7.18 -14.26
C VAL A 325 -13.81 -6.23 -15.05
N SER A 326 -15.05 -6.65 -15.35
CA SER A 326 -15.94 -5.88 -16.20
C SER A 326 -17.41 -6.06 -15.88
N SER A 327 -18.27 -5.32 -16.60
CA SER A 327 -19.72 -5.51 -16.60
C SER A 327 -20.34 -5.59 -15.18
N GLY A 328 -21.08 -6.65 -14.87
CA GLY A 328 -21.74 -6.80 -13.56
C GLY A 328 -20.77 -7.01 -12.41
N ALA A 329 -19.59 -7.58 -12.66
CA ALA A 329 -18.56 -7.82 -11.65
C ALA A 329 -17.92 -6.53 -11.12
N LEU A 330 -18.16 -5.38 -11.77
CA LEU A 330 -17.69 -4.07 -11.31
C LEU A 330 -18.37 -3.61 -10.02
N PHE A 331 -19.56 -4.13 -9.71
CA PHE A 331 -20.40 -3.63 -8.62
C PHE A 331 -20.78 -4.72 -7.61
N SER A 332 -20.81 -4.35 -6.35
CA SER A 332 -21.33 -5.17 -5.26
C SER A 332 -22.16 -4.31 -4.32
N ASP A 333 -23.45 -4.16 -4.63
CA ASP A 333 -24.38 -3.46 -3.77
C ASP A 333 -24.64 -4.28 -2.50
N ILE A 334 -23.99 -3.88 -1.42
CA ILE A 334 -24.09 -4.55 -0.12
C ILE A 334 -25.47 -4.40 0.53
N SER A 335 -26.29 -3.45 0.08
CA SER A 335 -27.68 -3.32 0.57
C SER A 335 -28.62 -4.35 -0.04
N ASN A 336 -28.16 -5.12 -1.04
CA ASN A 336 -28.91 -6.19 -1.66
C ASN A 336 -28.63 -7.54 -0.97
N THR A 337 -29.69 -8.23 -0.55
CA THR A 337 -29.66 -9.51 0.19
C THR A 337 -28.89 -10.64 -0.51
N VAL A 338 -28.66 -10.56 -1.83
CA VAL A 338 -27.85 -11.56 -2.56
C VAL A 338 -26.34 -11.39 -2.29
N VAL A 339 -25.86 -10.17 -2.09
CA VAL A 339 -24.43 -9.89 -1.79
C VAL A 339 -24.09 -10.25 -0.35
N ALA A 340 -25.07 -10.17 0.56
CA ALA A 340 -24.91 -10.50 1.97
C ALA A 340 -24.48 -11.97 2.23
N THR A 341 -24.66 -12.89 1.27
CA THR A 341 -24.21 -14.31 1.44
C THR A 341 -22.89 -14.63 0.75
N SER A 342 -22.46 -13.81 -0.21
CA SER A 342 -21.28 -14.06 -1.05
C SER A 342 -20.11 -13.11 -0.78
N GLY A 343 -20.34 -12.03 -0.01
CA GLY A 343 -19.36 -10.99 0.31
C GLY A 343 -19.10 -10.03 -0.84
N ALA A 344 -18.68 -8.80 -0.53
CA ALA A 344 -18.34 -7.81 -1.55
C ALA A 344 -17.16 -8.26 -2.42
N SER A 345 -17.24 -8.01 -3.73
CA SER A 345 -16.19 -8.38 -4.69
C SER A 345 -15.90 -7.37 -5.79
N GLY A 346 -16.81 -6.40 -6.02
CA GLY A 346 -16.69 -5.37 -7.06
C GLY A 346 -15.75 -4.23 -6.68
N LEU A 347 -15.65 -3.21 -7.54
CA LEU A 347 -14.89 -2.00 -7.25
C LEU A 347 -15.72 -0.97 -6.47
N PHE A 348 -17.00 -0.89 -6.81
CA PHE A 348 -17.96 0.06 -6.28
C PHE A 348 -19.17 -0.69 -5.74
N GLN A 349 -19.95 -0.04 -4.87
CA GLN A 349 -21.27 -0.57 -4.53
C GLN A 349 -22.29 -0.20 -5.61
N LEU A 350 -22.21 1.04 -6.13
CA LEU A 350 -23.24 1.62 -6.98
C LEU A 350 -22.62 2.49 -8.09
N ALA A 351 -23.44 2.84 -9.09
CA ALA A 351 -23.12 3.80 -10.14
C ALA A 351 -24.14 4.95 -10.12
N LEU A 352 -23.70 6.16 -10.47
CA LEU A 352 -24.59 7.31 -10.64
C LEU A 352 -25.62 7.02 -11.75
N SER A 353 -26.78 7.66 -11.66
CA SER A 353 -27.75 7.64 -12.75
C SER A 353 -27.13 8.21 -14.04
N ASN A 354 -27.63 7.75 -15.19
CA ASN A 354 -27.10 8.10 -16.51
C ASN A 354 -25.62 7.70 -16.73
N ALA A 355 -25.12 6.75 -15.92
CA ALA A 355 -23.83 6.10 -16.17
C ALA A 355 -23.76 5.55 -17.62
N PRO A 356 -22.61 5.63 -18.27
CA PRO A 356 -22.44 5.05 -19.60
C PRO A 356 -22.59 3.53 -19.53
N ALA A 357 -23.33 2.95 -20.47
CA ALA A 357 -23.60 1.52 -20.50
C ALA A 357 -22.37 0.71 -20.90
N ASN A 358 -22.17 -0.44 -20.26
CA ASN A 358 -21.16 -1.41 -20.68
C ASN A 358 -21.53 -1.98 -22.06
N THR A 359 -20.53 -2.09 -22.93
CA THR A 359 -20.68 -2.66 -24.27
C THR A 359 -19.53 -3.62 -24.52
N SER A 360 -19.63 -4.47 -25.55
CA SER A 360 -18.53 -5.37 -25.91
C SER A 360 -17.21 -4.63 -26.22
N THR A 361 -17.29 -3.39 -26.72
CA THR A 361 -16.11 -2.55 -27.01
C THR A 361 -15.69 -1.64 -25.85
N SER A 362 -16.51 -1.53 -24.82
CA SER A 362 -16.24 -0.73 -23.61
C SER A 362 -16.87 -1.43 -22.40
N PRO A 363 -16.33 -2.58 -21.99
CA PRO A 363 -16.98 -3.45 -20.99
C PRO A 363 -16.88 -2.90 -19.56
N VAL A 364 -16.09 -1.83 -19.36
CA VAL A 364 -15.92 -1.14 -18.06
C VAL A 364 -16.52 0.26 -18.03
N ALA A 365 -17.30 0.65 -19.04
CA ALA A 365 -17.81 2.02 -19.19
C ALA A 365 -18.48 2.53 -17.92
N SER A 366 -19.37 1.73 -17.32
CA SER A 366 -20.16 2.12 -16.15
C SER A 366 -19.31 2.44 -14.92
N ALA A 367 -18.08 1.91 -14.83
CA ALA A 367 -17.15 2.21 -13.74
C ALA A 367 -16.78 3.71 -13.67
N ARG A 368 -16.89 4.45 -14.79
CA ARG A 368 -16.64 5.89 -14.85
C ARG A 368 -17.63 6.72 -14.01
N ALA A 369 -18.74 6.12 -13.61
CA ALA A 369 -19.77 6.71 -12.77
C ALA A 369 -19.86 6.03 -11.39
N GLY A 370 -18.87 5.23 -11.02
CA GLY A 370 -18.86 4.47 -9.78
C GLY A 370 -18.75 5.36 -8.53
N TYR A 371 -19.49 5.02 -7.49
CA TYR A 371 -19.39 5.62 -6.15
C TYR A 371 -19.66 4.56 -5.07
N LYS A 372 -19.42 4.92 -3.81
CA LYS A 372 -19.23 4.01 -2.67
C LYS A 372 -18.19 2.95 -2.99
N SER A 373 -16.94 3.39 -3.15
CA SER A 373 -15.85 2.51 -3.55
C SER A 373 -15.38 1.61 -2.41
N PHE A 374 -14.87 0.44 -2.76
CA PHE A 374 -14.12 -0.43 -1.85
C PHE A 374 -12.62 -0.06 -1.77
N LEU A 375 -12.18 0.99 -2.48
CA LEU A 375 -10.80 1.49 -2.40
C LEU A 375 -10.41 1.84 -0.97
N PHE A 376 -9.35 1.21 -0.48
CA PHE A 376 -8.88 1.37 0.89
C PHE A 376 -8.13 2.71 1.09
N PRO A 377 -8.21 3.32 2.28
CA PRO A 377 -9.27 3.12 3.27
C PRO A 377 -10.60 3.65 2.75
N ARG A 378 -11.70 2.99 3.08
CA ARG A 378 -13.05 3.40 2.62
C ARG A 378 -13.54 4.64 3.37
N VAL A 379 -13.21 4.70 4.65
CA VAL A 379 -13.48 5.81 5.58
C VAL A 379 -12.32 5.93 6.55
N GLY A 380 -12.19 7.08 7.20
CA GLY A 380 -11.24 7.21 8.30
C GLY A 380 -11.45 8.51 9.06
N LYS A 381 -10.58 8.76 10.02
CA LYS A 381 -10.62 9.96 10.84
C LYS A 381 -9.30 10.69 10.75
N MET A 382 -9.37 12.01 10.87
CA MET A 382 -8.19 12.87 10.91
C MET A 382 -8.02 13.45 12.31
N GLU A 383 -6.80 13.75 12.69
CA GLU A 383 -6.53 14.57 13.87
C GLU A 383 -6.29 15.99 13.40
N LEU A 384 -7.10 16.93 13.88
CA LEU A 384 -7.05 18.33 13.47
C LEU A 384 -6.91 19.25 14.69
N ARG A 385 -6.58 20.51 14.41
CA ARG A 385 -6.58 21.58 15.41
C ARG A 385 -8.00 22.00 15.81
N SER A 386 -8.11 22.71 16.93
CA SER A 386 -9.37 23.36 17.32
C SER A 386 -9.77 24.43 16.31
N GLY A 387 -11.07 24.60 16.10
CA GLY A 387 -11.65 25.64 15.25
C GLY A 387 -11.77 25.26 13.77
N ILE A 388 -11.27 24.08 13.36
CA ILE A 388 -11.25 23.68 11.95
C ILE A 388 -12.60 23.06 11.56
N ASP A 389 -13.28 23.73 10.62
CA ASP A 389 -14.46 23.17 9.96
C ASP A 389 -14.03 21.99 9.06
N HIS A 390 -14.80 20.91 9.06
CA HIS A 390 -14.52 19.72 8.24
C HIS A 390 -15.79 18.94 7.93
N PHE A 391 -15.78 18.10 6.89
CA PHE A 391 -16.91 17.22 6.59
C PHE A 391 -16.73 15.84 7.20
N SER A 392 -17.60 15.49 8.14
CA SER A 392 -17.55 14.18 8.80
C SER A 392 -18.92 13.72 9.30
N SER A 393 -18.98 12.48 9.78
CA SER A 393 -20.14 11.88 10.43
C SER A 393 -19.73 11.14 11.69
N THR A 394 -20.63 11.07 12.68
CA THR A 394 -20.40 10.25 13.89
C THR A 394 -20.52 8.76 13.61
N SER A 395 -21.20 8.38 12.52
CA SER A 395 -21.29 7.00 12.03
C SER A 395 -20.41 6.81 10.80
N HIS A 396 -19.76 5.64 10.68
CA HIS A 396 -18.92 5.31 9.54
C HIS A 396 -19.71 5.19 8.22
N SER A 397 -20.98 4.78 8.28
CA SER A 397 -21.91 4.70 7.15
C SER A 397 -22.82 5.94 7.00
N GLY A 398 -22.71 6.90 7.93
CA GLY A 398 -23.57 8.07 7.97
C GLY A 398 -23.23 9.13 6.92
N THR A 399 -24.23 9.95 6.58
CA THR A 399 -24.02 11.12 5.72
C THR A 399 -23.05 12.10 6.38
N ARG A 400 -22.05 12.55 5.62
CA ARG A 400 -21.07 13.53 6.08
C ARG A 400 -21.66 14.93 5.95
N THR A 401 -21.53 15.71 7.01
CA THR A 401 -22.00 17.08 7.10
C THR A 401 -20.90 17.96 7.66
N LYS A 402 -21.03 19.28 7.50
CA LYS A 402 -20.04 20.20 8.07
C LYS A 402 -20.08 20.16 9.60
N GLN A 403 -18.94 19.85 10.20
CA GLN A 403 -18.68 19.79 11.63
C GLN A 403 -17.55 20.78 11.98
N ASN A 404 -17.42 21.11 13.26
CA ASN A 404 -16.33 21.95 13.77
C ASN A 404 -15.77 21.32 15.05
N LEU A 405 -14.45 21.32 15.22
CA LEU A 405 -13.81 20.86 16.43
C LEU A 405 -13.67 22.00 17.46
N LEU A 406 -14.45 21.99 18.53
CA LEU A 406 -14.34 22.99 19.60
C LEU A 406 -13.00 22.93 20.35
N ALA A 407 -12.39 21.75 20.39
CA ALA A 407 -11.04 21.50 20.88
C ALA A 407 -10.34 20.58 19.88
N GLY A 408 -9.03 20.72 19.73
CA GLY A 408 -8.27 19.89 18.79
C GLY A 408 -8.31 18.41 19.17
N GLY A 409 -8.31 17.55 18.16
CA GLY A 409 -8.47 16.12 18.34
C GLY A 409 -8.95 15.42 17.08
N GLU A 410 -9.45 14.20 17.28
CA GLU A 410 -9.95 13.34 16.21
C GLU A 410 -11.31 13.83 15.67
N THR A 411 -11.47 13.86 14.35
CA THR A 411 -12.73 14.16 13.67
C THR A 411 -13.75 13.03 13.83
N GLY A 412 -14.98 13.27 13.37
CA GLY A 412 -15.85 12.15 12.95
C GLY A 412 -15.26 11.37 11.77
N TYR A 413 -15.97 10.36 11.30
CA TYR A 413 -15.63 9.62 10.08
C TYR A 413 -15.78 10.50 8.84
N MET A 414 -14.68 10.65 8.11
CA MET A 414 -14.57 11.31 6.82
C MET A 414 -14.52 10.26 5.70
N ASP A 415 -14.84 10.68 4.47
CA ASP A 415 -14.69 9.83 3.29
C ASP A 415 -13.21 9.45 3.08
N GLY A 416 -12.96 8.23 2.58
CA GLY A 416 -11.63 7.66 2.43
C GLY A 416 -10.63 8.50 1.61
N CYS A 417 -11.13 9.31 0.66
CA CYS A 417 -10.29 10.22 -0.12
C CYS A 417 -9.49 11.17 0.78
N ASN A 418 -10.11 11.68 1.86
CA ASN A 418 -9.46 12.59 2.82
C ASN A 418 -8.21 11.96 3.45
N ILE A 419 -8.25 10.64 3.68
CA ILE A 419 -7.13 9.89 4.24
C ILE A 419 -6.09 9.58 3.16
N ARG A 420 -6.52 9.25 1.94
CA ARG A 420 -5.60 8.95 0.83
C ARG A 420 -4.80 10.18 0.41
N THR A 421 -5.43 11.34 0.24
CA THR A 421 -4.73 12.59 -0.16
C THR A 421 -3.71 13.01 0.89
N THR A 422 -4.08 12.90 2.17
CA THR A 422 -3.20 13.23 3.30
C THR A 422 -2.17 12.16 3.61
N ASN A 423 -2.17 11.01 2.91
CA ASN A 423 -1.15 9.97 3.06
C ASN A 423 -0.43 9.68 1.74
N TYR A 424 -0.50 10.61 0.79
CA TYR A 424 0.12 10.47 -0.51
C TYR A 424 1.52 11.08 -0.53
N ASP A 425 2.48 10.31 -1.01
CA ASP A 425 3.82 10.78 -1.30
C ASP A 425 4.00 11.08 -2.78
N THR A 426 4.12 12.37 -3.10
CA THR A 426 4.29 12.87 -4.46
C THR A 426 5.65 12.50 -5.06
N TYR A 427 6.67 12.24 -4.24
CA TYR A 427 8.00 11.88 -4.72
C TYR A 427 8.06 10.43 -5.21
N THR A 428 7.51 9.50 -4.43
CA THR A 428 7.44 8.08 -4.80
C THR A 428 6.22 7.75 -5.66
N GLY A 429 5.18 8.60 -5.61
CA GLY A 429 3.88 8.35 -6.23
C GLY A 429 3.06 7.29 -5.50
N GLU A 430 3.39 6.99 -4.25
CA GLU A 430 2.79 5.95 -3.41
C GLU A 430 1.96 6.57 -2.28
N GLY A 431 0.86 5.94 -1.90
CA GLY A 431 0.05 6.34 -0.75
C GLY A 431 -0.35 5.17 0.13
N ILE A 432 -1.19 5.42 1.13
CA ILE A 432 -1.69 4.38 2.05
C ILE A 432 -2.45 3.24 1.35
N SER A 433 -3.05 3.51 0.18
CA SER A 433 -3.72 2.51 -0.65
C SER A 433 -2.78 1.74 -1.57
N SER A 434 -1.55 2.22 -1.79
CA SER A 434 -0.67 1.69 -2.82
C SER A 434 -0.11 0.32 -2.43
N CYS A 435 -0.11 -0.59 -3.40
CA CYS A 435 0.36 -1.94 -3.20
C CYS A 435 0.97 -2.58 -4.44
N ASN A 436 1.63 -3.72 -4.22
CA ASN A 436 1.91 -4.73 -5.23
C ASN A 436 1.64 -6.13 -4.66
N VAL A 437 1.51 -7.15 -5.51
CA VAL A 437 1.19 -8.51 -5.08
C VAL A 437 1.85 -9.55 -5.97
N SER A 438 2.33 -10.64 -5.38
CA SER A 438 2.92 -11.75 -6.14
C SER A 438 1.86 -12.46 -6.98
N ALA A 439 2.04 -12.49 -8.30
CA ALA A 439 1.29 -13.32 -9.22
C ALA A 439 1.59 -14.80 -8.95
N THR A 440 2.87 -15.15 -8.89
CA THR A 440 3.35 -16.48 -8.50
C THR A 440 4.57 -16.42 -7.59
N ILE A 441 4.76 -17.49 -6.83
CA ILE A 441 5.95 -17.73 -6.01
C ILE A 441 6.54 -19.06 -6.44
N ASP A 442 7.75 -19.03 -6.98
CA ASP A 442 8.45 -20.19 -7.49
C ASP A 442 9.57 -20.61 -6.54
N ILE A 443 9.75 -21.92 -6.33
CA ILE A 443 11.02 -22.44 -5.80
C ILE A 443 11.88 -22.79 -7.01
N ILE A 444 13.06 -22.20 -7.08
CA ILE A 444 14.00 -22.41 -8.18
C ILE A 444 15.33 -22.97 -7.67
N THR A 445 16.05 -23.65 -8.55
CA THR A 445 17.43 -24.05 -8.33
C THR A 445 18.27 -23.69 -9.55
N THR A 446 19.57 -23.53 -9.35
CA THR A 446 20.52 -23.33 -10.43
C THR A 446 21.29 -24.62 -10.65
N ASN A 447 21.20 -25.18 -11.86
CA ASN A 447 21.91 -26.40 -12.18
C ASN A 447 23.42 -26.16 -12.40
N SER A 448 24.19 -27.23 -12.60
CA SER A 448 25.64 -27.17 -12.82
C SER A 448 26.07 -26.38 -14.07
N SER A 449 25.16 -26.08 -14.99
CA SER A 449 25.41 -25.24 -16.17
C SER A 449 24.97 -23.78 -16.01
N GLY A 450 24.53 -23.39 -14.80
CA GLY A 450 24.08 -22.02 -14.51
C GLY A 450 22.65 -21.72 -15.00
N LYS A 451 21.92 -22.72 -15.50
CA LYS A 451 20.51 -22.56 -15.93
C LYS A 451 19.57 -22.68 -14.73
N ILE A 452 18.60 -21.77 -14.68
CA ILE A 452 17.52 -21.78 -13.68
C ILE A 452 16.50 -22.86 -14.03
N GLU A 453 16.19 -23.71 -13.06
CA GLU A 453 15.13 -24.73 -13.11
C GLU A 453 14.07 -24.40 -12.06
N VAL A 454 12.80 -24.44 -12.47
CA VAL A 454 11.65 -24.24 -11.56
C VAL A 454 11.25 -25.60 -10.99
N LEU A 455 11.31 -25.73 -9.67
CA LEU A 455 10.97 -26.96 -8.94
C LEU A 455 9.49 -27.02 -8.59
N THR A 456 8.88 -25.88 -8.31
CA THR A 456 7.44 -25.75 -8.08
C THR A 456 7.03 -24.28 -8.23
N THR A 457 5.76 -24.06 -8.55
CA THR A 457 5.14 -22.75 -8.66
C THR A 457 3.84 -22.76 -7.87
N SER A 458 3.62 -21.73 -7.05
CA SER A 458 2.36 -21.50 -6.35
C SER A 458 1.69 -20.23 -6.84
N ASN A 459 0.41 -20.32 -7.18
CA ASN A 459 -0.50 -19.20 -7.41
C ASN A 459 -1.50 -19.00 -6.24
N GLU A 460 -1.57 -19.96 -5.31
CA GLU A 460 -2.44 -19.92 -4.12
C GLU A 460 -1.89 -18.99 -3.03
N VAL A 461 -0.56 -18.96 -2.86
CA VAL A 461 0.11 -18.15 -1.83
C VAL A 461 0.39 -16.74 -2.38
N LYS A 462 0.01 -15.69 -1.64
CA LYS A 462 0.11 -14.29 -2.05
C LYS A 462 0.89 -13.43 -1.06
N LEU A 463 2.03 -12.91 -1.49
CA LEU A 463 2.75 -11.86 -0.80
C LEU A 463 2.30 -10.50 -1.35
N GLN A 464 1.69 -9.69 -0.50
CA GLN A 464 1.34 -8.30 -0.79
C GLN A 464 2.40 -7.37 -0.19
N LEU A 465 2.82 -6.40 -0.99
CA LEU A 465 3.72 -5.33 -0.59
C LEU A 465 2.91 -4.03 -0.47
N ILE A 466 3.18 -3.28 0.59
CA ILE A 466 2.64 -1.93 0.80
C ILE A 466 3.79 -0.92 0.95
N ARG A 467 3.44 0.36 1.06
CA ARG A 467 4.41 1.45 1.21
C ARG A 467 5.43 1.15 2.30
N PRO A 468 6.67 1.65 2.18
CA PRO A 468 7.63 1.60 3.26
C PRO A 468 7.01 2.12 4.57
N SER A 469 7.35 1.49 5.69
CA SER A 469 6.93 1.92 7.02
C SER A 469 7.98 1.50 8.04
N ASP A 470 8.27 2.40 8.97
CA ASP A 470 9.12 2.14 10.14
C ASP A 470 8.37 2.66 11.37
N GLU A 471 8.02 1.77 12.30
CA GLU A 471 7.34 2.14 13.55
C GLU A 471 8.37 2.43 14.66
N ASP A 472 8.12 3.47 15.48
CA ASP A 472 8.88 3.70 16.72
C ASP A 472 8.47 2.70 17.83
N TYR A 473 9.10 2.83 19.00
CA TYR A 473 8.79 2.01 20.18
C TYR A 473 7.36 2.23 20.72
N LEU A 474 6.63 3.24 20.22
CA LEU A 474 5.24 3.53 20.52
C LEU A 474 4.30 3.08 19.40
N GLY A 475 4.82 2.43 18.35
CA GLY A 475 4.05 1.96 17.19
C GLY A 475 3.69 3.07 16.19
N ARG A 476 4.33 4.25 16.26
CA ARG A 476 4.05 5.36 15.35
C ARG A 476 4.96 5.31 14.13
N GLU A 477 4.42 5.58 12.95
CA GLU A 477 5.24 5.67 11.74
C GLU A 477 6.23 6.84 11.83
N THR A 478 7.51 6.55 11.62
CA THR A 478 8.63 7.50 11.69
C THR A 478 9.28 7.78 10.34
N LEU A 479 8.89 7.02 9.32
CA LEU A 479 9.45 7.18 7.98
C LEU A 479 8.74 8.33 7.25
N TYR A 480 9.52 9.23 6.66
CA TYR A 480 9.02 10.41 5.94
C TYR A 480 7.93 10.08 4.90
N THR A 481 8.10 8.99 4.14
CA THR A 481 7.15 8.54 3.11
C THR A 481 5.81 8.05 3.66
N SER A 482 5.75 7.87 4.99
CA SER A 482 4.57 7.35 5.70
C SER A 482 3.88 8.43 6.53
N MET A 483 4.51 9.62 6.67
CA MET A 483 3.95 10.78 7.37
C MET A 483 2.80 11.43 6.59
N LYS A 484 1.88 12.06 7.32
CA LYS A 484 0.74 12.78 6.72
C LYS A 484 1.22 13.98 5.91
N SER A 485 0.73 14.13 4.68
CA SER A 485 0.85 15.31 3.84
C SER A 485 0.05 16.48 4.41
N CYS A 486 0.55 17.70 4.22
CA CYS A 486 -0.17 18.92 4.58
C CYS A 486 0.22 20.08 3.67
N SER A 487 -0.70 21.02 3.50
CA SER A 487 -0.46 22.34 2.88
C SER A 487 -0.39 23.46 3.93
N THR A 488 -1.09 23.28 5.05
CA THR A 488 -1.12 24.18 6.21
C THR A 488 -1.15 23.36 7.50
N SER A 489 -0.77 23.93 8.65
CA SER A 489 -0.84 23.12 9.90
C SER A 489 -2.27 22.90 10.39
N ASN A 490 -3.28 23.49 9.75
CA ASN A 490 -4.68 23.16 10.00
C ASN A 490 -5.03 21.73 9.54
N SER A 491 -4.25 21.17 8.62
CA SER A 491 -4.35 19.77 8.20
C SER A 491 -3.68 18.77 9.16
N CYS A 492 -2.99 19.28 10.18
CA CYS A 492 -2.21 18.48 11.13
C CYS A 492 -2.85 18.47 12.53
N ALA A 493 -2.36 17.58 13.40
CA ALA A 493 -2.82 17.54 14.78
C ALA A 493 -2.42 18.81 15.56
N SER A 494 -3.03 19.02 16.73
CA SER A 494 -2.75 20.19 17.59
C SER A 494 -1.31 20.27 18.07
N SER A 495 -0.67 19.11 18.25
CA SER A 495 0.73 18.97 18.61
C SER A 495 1.65 18.84 17.40
N GLU A 496 1.20 19.18 16.19
CA GLU A 496 1.98 19.07 14.96
C GLU A 496 2.03 20.38 14.18
N CYS A 497 3.06 20.56 13.35
CA CYS A 497 3.23 21.67 12.41
C CYS A 497 3.36 21.13 10.99
N CYS A 498 2.82 21.86 10.01
CA CYS A 498 3.10 21.56 8.62
C CYS A 498 4.46 22.12 8.21
N TYR A 499 5.37 21.24 7.76
CA TYR A 499 6.70 21.61 7.32
C TYR A 499 7.18 20.66 6.21
N ASN A 500 7.70 21.20 5.11
CA ASN A 500 8.06 20.46 3.88
C ASN A 500 6.93 19.52 3.43
N ASP A 501 5.71 20.06 3.39
CA ASP A 501 4.47 19.38 3.04
C ASP A 501 4.14 18.14 3.91
N ARG A 502 4.68 18.04 5.13
CA ARG A 502 4.40 16.97 6.09
C ARG A 502 4.05 17.47 7.50
N CYS A 503 3.20 16.74 8.21
CA CYS A 503 2.88 17.01 9.60
C CYS A 503 3.97 16.47 10.53
N TRP A 504 4.71 17.37 11.19
CA TRP A 504 5.76 17.02 12.15
C TRP A 504 5.31 17.32 13.57
N SER A 505 5.65 16.44 14.52
CA SER A 505 5.45 16.71 15.94
C SER A 505 6.16 18.01 16.38
N LYS A 506 5.49 18.81 17.22
CA LYS A 506 6.04 20.02 17.84
C LYS A 506 7.21 19.73 18.79
N GLU A 507 7.40 18.47 19.17
CA GLU A 507 8.61 18.03 19.87
C GLU A 507 9.85 18.06 18.97
N LEU A 508 9.65 17.91 17.66
CA LEU A 508 10.70 17.95 16.64
C LEU A 508 10.81 19.34 16.00
N VAL A 509 9.69 20.02 15.79
CA VAL A 509 9.60 21.36 15.16
C VAL A 509 8.97 22.35 16.15
N THR A 510 9.78 23.24 16.73
CA THR A 510 9.36 24.00 17.94
C THR A 510 8.36 25.14 17.68
N GLN A 511 8.21 25.60 16.43
CA GLN A 511 7.22 26.60 16.03
C GLN A 511 6.78 26.34 14.60
N CYS A 512 5.49 26.48 14.32
CA CYS A 512 4.99 26.34 12.95
C CYS A 512 5.32 27.60 12.16
N LEU A 513 5.59 27.44 10.86
CA LEU A 513 5.98 28.55 9.99
C LEU A 513 4.99 29.73 10.05
N GLU A 514 3.70 29.42 10.12
CA GLU A 514 2.59 30.38 10.21
C GLU A 514 2.44 31.05 11.58
N ASP A 515 3.03 30.47 12.63
CA ASP A 515 3.06 31.04 13.99
C ASP A 515 4.31 31.91 14.23
N ALA A 516 5.30 31.87 13.32
CA ALA A 516 6.49 32.69 13.38
C ALA A 516 6.22 34.09 12.81
N ASN A 517 6.68 35.15 13.48
CA ASN A 517 6.64 36.50 12.91
C ASN A 517 7.55 36.53 11.67
N VAL A 518 6.95 36.38 10.48
CA VAL A 518 7.68 36.25 9.22
C VAL A 518 8.36 37.57 8.87
N SER A 519 9.69 37.54 8.86
CA SER A 519 10.51 38.41 8.02
C SER A 519 11.66 37.57 7.49
N GLY A 520 11.52 36.88 6.35
CA GLY A 520 12.63 36.07 5.83
C GLY A 520 12.55 35.68 4.35
N TYR A 521 13.57 36.10 3.59
CA TYR A 521 14.07 35.56 2.32
C TYR A 521 15.57 35.89 2.17
N LEU A 522 16.29 35.96 3.30
CA LEU A 522 17.70 36.34 3.27
C LEU A 522 18.53 35.21 2.65
N SER A 523 19.35 35.56 1.68
CA SER A 523 20.25 34.66 0.98
C SER A 523 21.42 34.23 1.86
N THR A 524 22.07 33.12 1.52
CA THR A 524 23.29 32.69 2.20
C THR A 524 24.32 33.81 2.24
N GLY A 525 24.87 34.09 3.43
CA GLY A 525 25.85 35.14 3.68
C GLY A 525 25.25 36.48 4.13
N GLU A 526 23.93 36.68 4.02
CA GLU A 526 23.26 37.89 4.52
C GLU A 526 23.09 37.86 6.04
N SER A 527 23.10 39.04 6.66
CA SER A 527 23.03 39.17 8.12
C SER A 527 21.65 38.83 8.67
N CYS A 528 21.60 37.95 9.67
CA CYS A 528 20.37 37.48 10.27
C CYS A 528 20.45 37.57 11.81
N SER A 529 19.29 37.73 12.44
CA SER A 529 19.10 37.72 13.89
C SER A 529 18.32 36.50 14.38
N SER A 530 17.57 35.86 13.47
CA SER A 530 16.76 34.67 13.72
C SER A 530 16.85 33.69 12.55
N ASP A 531 16.70 32.41 12.83
CA ASP A 531 16.65 31.36 11.82
C ASP A 531 15.60 31.63 10.74
N TYR A 532 14.42 32.10 11.17
CA TYR A 532 13.29 32.39 10.29
C TYR A 532 13.52 33.57 9.33
N GLU A 533 14.64 34.28 9.44
CA GLU A 533 15.00 35.34 8.49
C GLU A 533 15.72 34.80 7.25
N CYS A 534 16.33 33.62 7.35
CA CYS A 534 17.10 32.99 6.29
C CYS A 534 16.24 32.10 5.40
N ALA A 535 16.48 32.12 4.09
CA ALA A 535 15.83 31.19 3.16
C ALA A 535 16.14 29.71 3.47
N SER A 536 17.31 29.45 4.06
CA SER A 536 17.75 28.14 4.54
C SER A 536 17.31 27.80 5.97
N LEU A 537 16.59 28.71 6.63
CA LEU A 537 16.21 28.63 8.04
C LEU A 537 17.38 28.36 9.00
N CYS A 538 18.59 28.71 8.56
CA CYS A 538 19.83 28.49 9.30
C CYS A 538 20.54 29.84 9.44
N CYS A 539 20.24 30.53 10.53
CA CYS A 539 21.03 31.67 10.96
C CYS A 539 22.17 31.17 11.85
N ASN A 540 23.41 31.31 11.39
CA ASN A 540 24.57 30.91 12.20
C ASN A 540 24.84 32.00 13.24
N PRO A 541 24.64 31.73 14.55
CA PRO A 541 24.80 32.74 15.59
C PRO A 541 26.26 33.14 15.82
N SER A 542 27.22 32.32 15.34
CA SER A 542 28.65 32.64 15.43
C SER A 542 29.10 33.63 14.35
N SER A 543 28.47 33.62 13.17
CA SER A 543 28.77 34.58 12.09
C SER A 543 27.72 35.68 11.95
N GLY A 544 26.55 35.54 12.60
CA GLY A 544 25.42 36.45 12.44
C GLY A 544 24.89 36.48 11.01
N SER A 545 25.02 35.39 10.27
CA SER A 545 24.69 35.33 8.84
C SER A 545 24.00 34.03 8.45
N CYS A 546 23.19 34.08 7.39
CA CYS A 546 22.51 32.91 6.85
C CYS A 546 23.51 31.90 6.29
N ALA A 547 23.41 30.66 6.74
CA ALA A 547 24.24 29.54 6.30
C ALA A 547 23.39 28.52 5.51
N ILE A 548 24.02 27.69 4.69
CA ILE A 548 23.32 26.69 3.87
C ILE A 548 22.82 25.55 4.78
N HIS A 549 21.62 25.06 4.51
CA HIS A 549 21.09 23.82 5.10
C HIS A 549 20.44 22.99 3.99
N VAL A 550 21.02 21.84 3.68
CA VAL A 550 20.54 20.88 2.68
C VAL A 550 20.77 19.48 3.23
N ASP A 551 19.69 18.71 3.44
CA ASP A 551 19.74 17.31 3.87
C ASP A 551 19.00 16.45 2.84
N ASN A 552 19.65 16.21 1.69
CA ASN A 552 19.13 15.31 0.66
C ASN A 552 20.15 14.21 0.32
N GLN A 553 19.73 13.20 -0.45
CA GLN A 553 20.57 12.02 -0.74
C GLN A 553 21.83 12.32 -1.58
N ASN A 554 21.88 13.46 -2.26
CA ASN A 554 22.96 13.80 -3.20
C ASN A 554 23.96 14.80 -2.62
N ASP A 555 23.50 15.72 -1.77
CA ASP A 555 24.30 16.74 -1.10
C ASP A 555 23.83 16.89 0.35
N ARG A 556 24.76 16.67 1.30
CA ARG A 556 24.50 16.86 2.73
C ARG A 556 25.36 17.99 3.28
N VAL A 557 24.75 19.16 3.46
CA VAL A 557 25.37 20.33 4.08
C VAL A 557 24.46 20.79 5.21
N LEU A 558 24.79 20.40 6.44
CA LEU A 558 23.98 20.70 7.61
C LEU A 558 24.43 22.00 8.27
N CYS A 559 23.46 22.71 8.85
CA CYS A 559 23.71 23.88 9.70
C CYS A 559 24.57 23.53 10.93
N SER A 560 24.41 22.30 11.45
CA SER A 560 25.19 21.71 12.55
C SER A 560 25.36 22.62 13.78
N LYS A 561 24.25 23.18 14.25
CA LYS A 561 24.26 24.11 15.38
C LYS A 561 24.65 23.43 16.68
N SER A 562 25.54 24.07 17.41
CA SER A 562 26.04 23.55 18.68
C SER A 562 24.95 23.61 19.76
N PRO A 563 25.00 22.74 20.78
CA PRO A 563 24.15 22.85 21.95
C PRO A 563 24.17 24.27 22.54
N GLY A 564 22.99 24.79 22.90
CA GLY A 564 22.78 26.16 23.37
C GLY A 564 22.49 27.18 22.26
N GLN A 565 22.59 26.81 20.98
CA GLN A 565 22.24 27.70 19.85
C GLN A 565 20.76 27.56 19.48
N SER A 566 20.20 28.60 18.85
CA SER A 566 18.81 28.57 18.37
C SER A 566 18.61 27.47 17.33
N CYS A 567 17.45 26.83 17.28
CA CYS A 567 17.14 25.82 16.27
C CYS A 567 15.68 25.90 15.84
N VAL A 568 15.44 25.43 14.61
CA VAL A 568 14.10 25.28 14.03
C VAL A 568 13.58 23.87 14.30
N SER A 569 14.39 22.87 13.91
CA SER A 569 14.17 21.46 14.19
C SER A 569 15.48 20.79 14.64
N SER A 570 15.38 19.54 15.10
CA SER A 570 16.54 18.73 15.50
C SER A 570 17.59 18.57 14.38
N GLU A 571 17.20 18.57 13.10
CA GLU A 571 18.15 18.44 11.98
C GLU A 571 19.08 19.66 11.84
N TRP A 572 18.67 20.83 12.33
CA TRP A 572 19.55 22.01 12.40
C TRP A 572 20.58 21.92 13.52
N CYS A 573 20.38 21.03 14.50
CA CYS A 573 21.34 20.78 15.56
C CYS A 573 22.48 19.88 15.09
N ARG A 574 23.63 19.98 15.75
CA ARG A 574 24.80 19.14 15.47
C ARG A 574 24.49 17.68 15.84
N GLU A 575 24.94 16.75 15.00
CA GLU A 575 24.92 15.33 15.35
C GLU A 575 25.96 15.02 16.42
N GLU A 576 25.53 14.29 17.44
CA GLU A 576 26.40 13.77 18.48
C GLU A 576 26.32 12.24 18.50
N ASN A 577 27.47 11.61 18.71
CA ASN A 577 27.55 10.15 18.81
C ASN A 577 27.07 9.72 20.19
N ILE A 578 25.86 9.17 20.26
CA ILE A 578 25.33 8.63 21.52
C ILE A 578 25.65 7.14 21.64
N PRO A 579 26.00 6.67 22.85
CA PRO A 579 26.20 5.25 23.09
C PRO A 579 24.85 4.52 23.11
N LEU A 580 24.64 3.62 22.14
CA LEU A 580 23.55 2.66 22.11
C LEU A 580 24.06 1.33 22.65
N CYS A 581 23.69 0.99 23.89
CA CYS A 581 24.05 -0.27 24.52
C CYS A 581 22.98 -1.33 24.25
N LEU A 582 23.40 -2.46 23.69
CA LEU A 582 22.54 -3.61 23.36
C LEU A 582 23.13 -4.87 23.97
N ILE A 583 22.25 -5.76 24.45
CA ILE A 583 22.66 -7.14 24.74
C ILE A 583 22.82 -7.83 23.39
N VAL A 584 24.06 -8.09 22.98
CA VAL A 584 24.34 -8.71 21.69
C VAL A 584 24.79 -10.15 21.85
N LYS A 585 24.38 -11.00 20.91
CA LYS A 585 24.84 -12.38 20.87
C LYS A 585 26.34 -12.43 20.58
N THR A 586 27.07 -13.22 21.35
CA THR A 586 28.53 -13.40 21.23
C THR A 586 28.91 -14.78 20.72
N GLY A 587 27.97 -15.72 20.67
CA GLY A 587 28.23 -17.08 20.21
C GLY A 587 27.27 -18.08 20.86
N MET A 588 27.73 -19.33 20.95
CA MET A 588 27.08 -20.39 21.70
C MET A 588 28.10 -21.03 22.62
N ASP A 589 27.66 -21.49 23.81
CA ASP A 589 28.49 -22.25 24.71
C ASP A 589 28.62 -23.72 24.27
N ALA A 590 29.43 -24.50 25.01
CA ALA A 590 29.67 -25.91 24.71
C ALA A 590 28.41 -26.80 24.85
N SER A 591 27.35 -26.29 25.46
CA SER A 591 26.02 -26.91 25.60
C SER A 591 25.03 -26.46 24.52
N GLY A 592 25.44 -25.56 23.62
CA GLY A 592 24.60 -25.02 22.55
C GLY A 592 23.66 -23.89 22.98
N GLN A 593 23.84 -23.33 24.19
CA GLN A 593 23.08 -22.15 24.62
C GLN A 593 23.71 -20.87 24.07
N VAL A 594 22.87 -19.91 23.66
CA VAL A 594 23.32 -18.62 23.13
C VAL A 594 24.04 -17.85 24.23
N THR A 595 25.29 -17.47 23.98
CA THR A 595 26.01 -16.53 24.83
C THR A 595 25.76 -15.12 24.34
N CYS A 596 25.73 -14.16 25.26
CA CYS A 596 25.54 -12.76 24.96
C CYS A 596 26.45 -11.89 25.84
N SER A 597 26.64 -10.65 25.41
CA SER A 597 27.34 -9.62 26.15
C SER A 597 26.68 -8.27 25.90
N LEU A 598 26.67 -7.41 26.91
CA LEU A 598 26.36 -6.01 26.70
C LEU A 598 27.46 -5.36 25.84
N ARG A 599 27.10 -4.79 24.68
CA ARG A 599 28.01 -3.97 23.86
C ARG A 599 27.36 -2.64 23.53
N CYS A 600 28.15 -1.58 23.58
CA CYS A 600 27.71 -0.23 23.23
C CYS A 600 28.31 0.21 21.90
N TYR A 601 27.46 0.75 21.02
CA TYR A 601 27.84 1.28 19.72
C TYR A 601 27.58 2.77 19.66
N ASN A 602 28.38 3.51 18.91
CA ASN A 602 28.15 4.94 18.71
C ASN A 602 27.18 5.13 17.56
N LYS A 603 25.99 5.66 17.84
CA LYS A 603 25.00 6.02 16.83
C LYS A 603 25.02 7.55 16.64
N PRO A 604 25.34 8.08 15.44
CA PRO A 604 25.17 9.50 15.15
C PRO A 604 23.70 9.86 15.31
N THR A 605 23.40 10.81 16.19
CA THR A 605 22.03 11.24 16.48
C THR A 605 22.00 12.76 16.58
N PHE A 606 21.07 13.40 15.88
CA PHE A 606 20.87 14.85 15.97
C PHE A 606 20.59 15.30 17.42
N GLY A 607 21.09 16.47 17.80
CA GLY A 607 20.64 17.14 19.00
C GLY A 607 19.13 17.42 18.96
N ILE A 608 18.51 17.46 20.13
CA ILE A 608 17.07 17.72 20.23
C ILE A 608 16.86 19.23 20.17
N CYS A 609 15.96 19.71 19.32
CA CYS A 609 15.55 21.11 19.36
C CYS A 609 14.48 21.32 20.43
N ARG A 610 14.88 21.76 21.64
CA ARG A 610 13.96 21.95 22.76
C ARG A 610 13.77 23.44 23.04
N SER A 611 12.52 23.92 22.93
CA SER A 611 12.17 25.32 23.14
C SER A 611 13.03 26.27 22.28
N GLY A 612 13.19 25.94 21.01
CA GLY A 612 13.97 26.69 20.04
C GLY A 612 15.48 26.71 20.31
N THR A 613 15.99 25.82 21.16
CA THR A 613 17.42 25.72 21.50
C THR A 613 17.92 24.29 21.34
N CYS A 614 19.07 24.11 20.69
CA CYS A 614 19.71 22.81 20.57
C CYS A 614 20.13 22.30 21.94
N VAL A 615 19.68 21.12 22.32
CA VAL A 615 20.20 20.39 23.48
C VAL A 615 20.86 19.09 23.02
N PRO A 616 21.89 18.60 23.73
CA PRO A 616 22.49 17.31 23.41
C PRO A 616 21.43 16.20 23.47
N PRO A 617 21.48 15.21 22.57
CA PRO A 617 20.57 14.08 22.63
C PRO A 617 20.80 13.29 23.92
N THR A 618 19.71 12.83 24.55
CA THR A 618 19.82 12.01 25.76
C THR A 618 20.31 10.61 25.37
N PRO A 619 21.38 10.08 26.01
CA PRO A 619 21.81 8.70 25.81
C PRO A 619 20.70 7.73 26.20
N ASN A 620 20.59 6.60 25.48
CA ASN A 620 19.65 5.55 25.85
C ASN A 620 20.04 4.91 27.19
N ASP A 621 19.03 4.47 27.95
CA ASP A 621 19.27 3.70 29.17
C ASP A 621 20.01 2.41 28.85
N VAL A 622 21.07 2.13 29.60
CA VAL A 622 21.85 0.90 29.46
C VAL A 622 20.99 -0.27 29.95
N PRO A 623 20.74 -1.29 29.11
CA PRO A 623 20.01 -2.48 29.55
C PRO A 623 20.67 -3.10 30.77
N SER A 624 19.87 -3.48 31.77
CA SER A 624 20.36 -4.26 32.91
C SER A 624 20.91 -5.59 32.41
N PHE A 625 22.19 -5.86 32.70
CA PHE A 625 22.88 -7.06 32.27
C PHE A 625 23.81 -7.55 33.39
N ASP A 626 23.62 -8.78 33.84
CA ASP A 626 24.50 -9.44 34.80
C ASP A 626 25.54 -10.28 34.05
N PRO A 627 26.84 -9.89 34.05
CA PRO A 627 27.88 -10.65 33.37
C PRO A 627 28.14 -12.04 34.00
N ALA A 628 27.76 -12.25 35.27
CA ALA A 628 27.95 -13.51 35.97
C ALA A 628 26.82 -14.51 35.69
N ASN A 629 25.63 -14.02 35.35
CA ASN A 629 24.48 -14.82 34.93
C ASN A 629 23.74 -14.14 33.75
N PRO A 630 24.30 -14.21 32.54
CA PRO A 630 23.81 -13.44 31.40
C PRO A 630 22.46 -13.94 30.90
N ASP A 631 21.42 -13.10 30.99
CA ASP A 631 20.13 -13.34 30.36
C ASP A 631 20.18 -12.95 28.88
N CYS A 632 20.23 -13.97 28.02
CA CYS A 632 20.34 -13.81 26.57
C CYS A 632 19.00 -13.90 25.83
N THR A 633 17.86 -13.88 26.54
CA THR A 633 16.53 -14.01 25.93
C THR A 633 16.17 -12.84 24.99
N SER A 634 16.63 -11.63 25.32
CA SER A 634 16.43 -10.41 24.53
C SER A 634 17.64 -10.06 23.65
N ALA A 635 18.64 -10.95 23.56
CA ALA A 635 19.88 -10.66 22.86
C ALA A 635 19.66 -10.51 21.34
N GLN A 636 20.16 -9.41 20.78
CA GLN A 636 20.06 -9.09 19.36
C GLN A 636 21.38 -9.38 18.64
N ASP A 637 21.37 -9.40 17.31
CA ASP A 637 22.61 -9.48 16.56
C ASP A 637 23.31 -8.10 16.55
N PRO A 638 24.65 -8.03 16.43
CA PRO A 638 25.37 -6.76 16.35
C PRO A 638 24.82 -5.87 15.21
N PRO A 639 24.47 -4.60 15.46
CA PRO A 639 24.03 -3.67 14.42
C PRO A 639 25.16 -3.40 13.40
N SER A 640 24.80 -3.36 12.11
CA SER A 640 25.65 -2.86 11.04
C SER A 640 25.30 -1.39 10.79
N PHE A 641 26.18 -0.47 11.19
CA PHE A 641 26.03 0.97 10.88
C PHE A 641 26.70 1.31 9.56
#